data_AF-A0A356QRB0-F1
#
_entry.id   AF-A0A356QRB0-F1
#
_cell.length_a   1.000
_cell.length_b   1.000
_cell.length_c   1.000
_cell.angle_alpha   90.00
_cell.angle_beta   90.00
_cell.angle_gamma   90.00
#
_symmetry.space_group_name_H-M   'P 1'
#
loop_
_entity.id
_entity.type
_entity.pdbx_description
1 polymer ?
#
loop_
_entity_poly.entity_id
_entity_poly.type
_entity_poly.pdbx_seq_one_letter_code
_entity_poly.pdbx_strand_id
1 'polypeptide(L)'
;MPQKTVSLFEGIRDYVGNKATVTHAEGCQIASNDTGSSYKNWRYVDEVQYASLEDNQMLIEAAVELAEHSDLVVLALGENVLLSREAWGANHIGDRTTFELTTSQQELAARVLNTGKPVVLVLNNGKPVVLGDDASRIPAILTAHYAGQQTGTALAEILFGETNPSGKLTISWPRTVGHIPSHYSQHGSSLVFDYLDSPQSPQYPFGHGLSYTSFEYTNISISAETIQAGQTVDVTFTLTNTGQREGTEISQLYVSGEEFEIARPALELKGFARTTLRGGESTQITVALQADDLFFHDMQLKRVLPNGKYLVRVGRSSADLSKPLTLGTISSAKNMPVASKTITAAKPIAPPAEAPAKPTLEPVSSRNRKPNVLFIAIDDLRPELGCYGKHVISPNIDKLAASGVQFNRAYCQQAVCGASRLSLMGGLYPTNTREQTFHVNGWRERHPNLLTMNQHFGMHGYQTIGMGKIYHGHSSGPATDLENWDTWIDVSTSEYALQKNKDLVTQALKDKTKGSTHAPPEGPMTELADVPDDTYIDGKRAARAIKVLDQLANDGEKPFFLAVGFTKPHLPFVAPKKYWDLYDRDSFSMPSNSGRPPQWPEDAAFTKANEMQRYVDYVGNGPKDFPQSLNKRLLHGYAAAASFVDANVGRVLDALEEKGLADNTIVVLWGDHGWKLGDHSSWCKHTNFECDTRVPLIVRDPRMNSGQTTDRLVELIDLYPTLCDLTGIETPAHCQGRSFRGLLDDPESGHRYSSYSSYPAWKSLGHSIRFKTFRYTEWFHNDTGKLRARVLTDLRKDPGEVTNCADNPAYAESLAAAKAELHKRIKEANADTVFKTTS
;
A
#
# COMPACT_ATOMS: atom_id res chain seq x y z
N MET A 1 -10.79 -13.28 8.47
CA MET A 1 -11.18 -12.73 9.77
C MET A 1 -10.46 -13.53 10.82
N PRO A 2 -9.79 -12.90 11.78
CA PRO A 2 -9.18 -13.60 12.90
C PRO A 2 -10.25 -14.38 13.69
N GLN A 3 -9.88 -15.55 14.22
CA GLN A 3 -10.81 -16.46 14.89
C GLN A 3 -10.94 -16.21 16.40
N LYS A 4 -10.18 -15.26 16.96
CA LYS A 4 -10.14 -14.97 18.40
C LYS A 4 -10.06 -13.48 18.66
N THR A 5 -10.86 -13.00 19.60
CA THR A 5 -10.81 -11.65 20.17
C THR A 5 -10.21 -11.73 21.57
N VAL A 6 -9.39 -10.76 21.97
CA VAL A 6 -8.90 -10.62 23.35
C VAL A 6 -9.82 -9.65 24.08
N SER A 7 -10.55 -10.13 25.08
CA SER A 7 -11.40 -9.30 25.95
C SER A 7 -10.54 -8.39 26.84
N LEU A 8 -11.14 -7.31 27.35
CA LEU A 8 -10.46 -6.42 28.31
C LEU A 8 -9.94 -7.19 29.54
N PHE A 9 -10.76 -8.10 30.07
CA PHE A 9 -10.35 -8.96 31.19
C PHE A 9 -9.14 -9.83 30.86
N GLU A 10 -9.16 -10.53 29.73
CA GLU A 10 -8.02 -11.34 29.28
C GLU A 10 -6.77 -10.47 29.09
N GLY A 11 -6.90 -9.32 28.44
CA GLY A 11 -5.78 -8.40 28.22
C GLY A 11 -5.13 -7.93 29.52
N ILE A 12 -5.94 -7.47 30.48
CA ILE A 12 -5.44 -7.01 31.78
C ILE A 12 -4.81 -8.17 32.55
N ARG A 13 -5.48 -9.33 32.63
CA ARG A 13 -4.98 -10.52 33.33
C ARG A 13 -3.65 -10.98 32.75
N ASP A 14 -3.58 -11.10 31.43
CA ASP A 14 -2.38 -11.58 30.74
C ASP A 14 -1.22 -10.57 30.89
N TYR A 15 -1.52 -9.27 30.88
CA TYR A 15 -0.54 -8.20 31.09
C TYR A 15 0.06 -8.19 32.50
N VAL A 16 -0.78 -8.26 33.56
CA VAL A 16 -0.28 -8.21 34.95
C VAL A 16 0.30 -9.55 35.41
N GLY A 17 -0.14 -10.67 34.82
CA GLY A 17 0.27 -12.00 35.22
C GLY A 17 0.11 -12.23 36.72
N ASN A 18 1.18 -12.64 37.40
CA ASN A 18 1.18 -12.90 38.85
C ASN A 18 1.41 -11.64 39.71
N LYS A 19 1.53 -10.45 39.10
CA LYS A 19 1.83 -9.20 39.85
C LYS A 19 0.59 -8.61 40.54
N ALA A 20 -0.60 -8.95 40.09
CA ALA A 20 -1.87 -8.51 40.66
C ALA A 20 -2.94 -9.59 40.50
N THR A 21 -3.95 -9.57 41.35
CA THR A 21 -5.13 -10.43 41.20
C THR A 21 -6.15 -9.70 40.35
N VAL A 22 -6.58 -10.31 39.25
CA VAL A 22 -7.61 -9.75 38.37
C VAL A 22 -8.87 -10.59 38.51
N THR A 23 -9.90 -10.02 39.13
CA THR A 23 -11.23 -10.60 39.28
C THR A 23 -12.20 -9.94 38.30
N HIS A 24 -13.30 -10.62 37.98
CA HIS A 24 -14.30 -10.14 37.04
C HIS A 24 -15.70 -10.55 37.47
N ALA A 25 -16.63 -9.62 37.38
CA ALA A 25 -18.06 -9.86 37.45
C ALA A 25 -18.71 -9.18 36.23
N GLU A 26 -19.64 -9.88 35.57
CA GLU A 26 -20.47 -9.27 34.54
C GLU A 26 -21.43 -8.30 35.23
N GLY A 27 -21.34 -7.00 34.92
CA GLY A 27 -22.09 -5.97 35.63
C GLY A 27 -23.53 -5.81 35.14
N CYS A 28 -23.75 -5.78 33.83
CA CYS A 28 -25.08 -5.76 33.24
C CYS A 28 -25.03 -6.15 31.76
N GLN A 29 -26.14 -6.71 31.26
CA GLN A 29 -26.42 -6.95 29.87
C GLN A 29 -27.12 -5.75 29.24
N ILE A 30 -26.80 -5.49 27.98
CA ILE A 30 -27.45 -4.44 27.17
C ILE A 30 -28.78 -4.94 26.60
N ALA A 31 -28.79 -6.18 26.10
CA ALA A 31 -29.93 -6.81 25.46
C ALA A 31 -30.00 -8.28 25.88
N SER A 32 -31.20 -8.77 26.19
CA SER A 32 -31.44 -10.17 26.59
C SER A 32 -31.26 -11.15 25.43
N ASN A 33 -31.33 -10.67 24.19
CA ASN A 33 -31.11 -11.45 22.98
C ASN A 33 -29.73 -11.22 22.33
N ASP A 34 -28.75 -10.70 23.09
CA ASP A 34 -27.36 -10.66 22.66
C ASP A 34 -26.81 -12.09 22.47
N THR A 35 -26.27 -12.36 21.29
CA THR A 35 -25.72 -13.69 20.93
C THR A 35 -24.26 -13.89 21.35
N GLY A 36 -23.65 -12.90 22.00
CA GLY A 36 -22.23 -12.88 22.34
C GLY A 36 -21.30 -12.71 21.13
N SER A 37 -21.85 -12.39 19.96
CA SER A 37 -21.10 -12.26 18.71
C SER A 37 -21.57 -11.05 17.92
N SER A 38 -20.68 -10.08 17.71
CA SER A 38 -20.99 -8.87 16.93
C SER A 38 -21.49 -9.20 15.52
N TYR A 39 -20.92 -10.20 14.85
CA TYR A 39 -21.41 -10.59 13.52
C TYR A 39 -22.82 -11.18 13.56
N LYS A 40 -23.10 -12.06 14.54
CA LYS A 40 -24.43 -12.68 14.64
C LYS A 40 -25.48 -11.66 15.08
N ASN A 41 -25.14 -10.77 16.01
CA ASN A 41 -25.99 -9.65 16.42
C ASN A 41 -26.32 -8.72 15.24
N TRP A 42 -25.31 -8.36 14.43
CA TRP A 42 -25.53 -7.57 13.23
C TRP A 42 -26.38 -8.31 12.17
N ARG A 43 -26.17 -9.63 12.00
CA ARG A 43 -26.77 -10.36 10.88
C ARG A 43 -28.14 -10.97 11.17
N TYR A 44 -28.40 -11.37 12.41
CA TYR A 44 -29.52 -12.24 12.76
C TYR A 44 -30.42 -11.70 13.87
N VAL A 45 -29.99 -10.68 14.61
CA VAL A 45 -30.83 -10.04 15.63
C VAL A 45 -31.50 -8.83 14.99
N ASP A 46 -32.67 -9.02 14.40
CA ASP A 46 -33.40 -7.93 13.75
C ASP A 46 -33.93 -6.93 14.80
N GLU A 47 -34.67 -7.42 15.79
CA GLU A 47 -35.21 -6.59 16.87
C GLU A 47 -34.39 -6.73 18.15
N VAL A 48 -34.02 -5.60 18.75
CA VAL A 48 -33.24 -5.56 19.99
C VAL A 48 -34.18 -5.67 21.18
N GLN A 49 -33.98 -6.69 22.02
CA GLN A 49 -34.72 -6.85 23.27
C GLN A 49 -33.88 -6.29 24.41
N TYR A 50 -34.15 -5.05 24.81
CA TYR A 50 -33.41 -4.41 25.91
C TYR A 50 -33.52 -5.24 27.19
N ALA A 51 -32.39 -5.46 27.85
CA ALA A 51 -32.39 -6.00 29.20
C ALA A 51 -32.83 -4.89 30.17
N SER A 52 -33.83 -5.18 30.99
CA SER A 52 -34.36 -4.25 31.98
C SER A 52 -33.41 -4.11 33.17
N LEU A 53 -33.70 -3.16 34.05
CA LEU A 53 -32.98 -3.03 35.32
C LEU A 53 -33.21 -4.26 36.22
N GLU A 54 -34.42 -4.82 36.21
CA GLU A 54 -34.79 -6.02 36.97
C GLU A 54 -33.99 -7.24 36.48
N ASP A 55 -33.88 -7.43 35.16
CA ASP A 55 -33.06 -8.51 34.57
C ASP A 55 -31.60 -8.45 35.02
N ASN A 56 -31.09 -7.23 35.26
CA ASN A 56 -29.70 -6.97 35.61
C ASN A 56 -29.44 -6.86 37.11
N GLN A 57 -30.47 -6.91 37.96
CA GLN A 57 -30.31 -6.59 39.39
C GLN A 57 -29.24 -7.47 40.06
N MET A 58 -29.28 -8.78 39.83
CA MET A 58 -28.31 -9.71 40.43
C MET A 58 -26.88 -9.52 39.89
N LEU A 59 -26.74 -9.18 38.60
CA LEU A 59 -25.43 -8.90 37.98
C LEU A 59 -24.82 -7.62 38.57
N ILE A 60 -25.63 -6.59 38.73
CA ILE A 60 -25.22 -5.32 39.34
C ILE A 60 -24.83 -5.53 40.81
N GLU A 61 -25.63 -6.26 41.59
CA GLU A 61 -25.32 -6.57 42.98
C GLU A 61 -23.98 -7.30 43.12
N ALA A 62 -23.73 -8.33 42.29
CA ALA A 62 -22.47 -9.07 42.30
C ALA A 62 -21.27 -8.21 41.89
N ALA A 63 -21.43 -7.32 40.89
CA ALA A 63 -20.36 -6.43 40.46
C ALA A 63 -20.04 -5.35 41.52
N VAL A 64 -21.05 -4.85 42.24
CA VAL A 64 -20.87 -3.89 43.34
C VAL A 64 -20.18 -4.56 44.52
N GLU A 65 -20.60 -5.78 44.91
CA GLU A 65 -19.93 -6.55 45.96
C GLU A 65 -18.46 -6.81 45.61
N LEU A 66 -18.16 -7.17 44.36
CA LEU A 66 -16.78 -7.35 43.91
C LEU A 66 -15.98 -6.04 43.97
N ALA A 67 -16.59 -4.92 43.57
CA ALA A 67 -15.97 -3.61 43.65
C ALA A 67 -15.60 -3.21 45.09
N GLU A 68 -16.48 -3.44 46.07
CA GLU A 68 -16.21 -3.16 47.50
C GLU A 68 -14.96 -3.89 48.03
N HIS A 69 -14.67 -5.08 47.50
CA HIS A 69 -13.50 -5.89 47.86
C HIS A 69 -12.25 -5.64 46.99
N SER A 70 -12.33 -4.73 46.01
CA SER A 70 -11.22 -4.44 45.09
C SER A 70 -10.45 -3.18 45.49
N ASP A 71 -9.17 -3.09 45.13
CA ASP A 71 -8.34 -1.89 45.36
C ASP A 71 -8.53 -0.82 44.25
N LEU A 72 -8.86 -1.26 43.04
CA LEU A 72 -9.09 -0.46 41.84
C LEU A 72 -10.17 -1.15 41.00
N VAL A 73 -11.10 -0.38 40.45
CA VAL A 73 -12.14 -0.90 39.56
C VAL A 73 -11.89 -0.42 38.13
N VAL A 74 -11.79 -1.35 37.19
CA VAL A 74 -11.88 -1.05 35.75
C VAL A 74 -13.31 -1.35 35.31
N LEU A 75 -14.12 -0.29 35.20
CA LEU A 75 -15.53 -0.39 34.87
C LEU A 75 -15.69 -0.32 33.34
N ALA A 76 -16.20 -1.38 32.72
CA ALA A 76 -16.39 -1.43 31.26
C ALA A 76 -17.86 -1.17 30.91
N LEU A 77 -18.15 -0.06 30.22
CA LEU A 77 -19.50 0.33 29.78
C LEU A 77 -19.50 0.72 28.29
N GLY A 78 -20.69 0.95 27.75
CA GLY A 78 -20.90 1.56 26.44
C GLY A 78 -21.95 0.84 25.61
N GLU A 79 -21.59 0.53 24.38
CA GLU A 79 -22.46 0.04 23.32
C GLU A 79 -21.85 -1.18 22.63
N ASN A 80 -22.72 -1.86 21.89
CA ASN A 80 -22.36 -2.90 20.95
C ASN A 80 -23.17 -2.68 19.65
N VAL A 81 -23.03 -3.60 18.70
CA VAL A 81 -23.71 -3.51 17.41
C VAL A 81 -25.25 -3.52 17.49
N LEU A 82 -25.83 -3.93 18.63
CA LEU A 82 -27.28 -3.87 18.83
C LEU A 82 -27.74 -2.42 19.11
N LEU A 83 -26.89 -1.56 19.66
CA LEU A 83 -27.24 -0.16 19.95
C LEU A 83 -26.70 0.85 18.92
N SER A 84 -25.73 0.44 18.10
CA SER A 84 -25.22 1.23 16.99
C SER A 84 -24.89 0.37 15.77
N ARG A 85 -25.68 0.52 14.71
CA ARG A 85 -25.58 -0.19 13.42
C ARG A 85 -26.38 0.54 12.33
N GLU A 86 -26.07 0.23 11.08
CA GLU A 86 -26.84 0.69 9.92
C GLU A 86 -28.23 0.04 9.88
N ALA A 87 -29.26 0.86 9.68
CA ALA A 87 -30.62 0.37 9.42
C ALA A 87 -30.74 -0.07 7.96
N TRP A 88 -31.29 -1.26 7.70
CA TRP A 88 -31.55 -1.72 6.32
C TRP A 88 -32.95 -2.31 6.14
N GLY A 89 -33.77 -2.36 7.20
CA GLY A 89 -35.14 -2.86 7.14
C GLY A 89 -36.02 -2.30 8.25
N ALA A 90 -37.34 -2.39 8.09
CA ALA A 90 -38.30 -1.88 9.07
C ALA A 90 -38.18 -2.58 10.43
N ASN A 91 -37.79 -3.85 10.45
CA ASN A 91 -37.53 -4.64 11.65
C ASN A 91 -36.03 -4.72 11.99
N HIS A 92 -35.15 -4.11 11.19
CA HIS A 92 -33.71 -4.07 11.42
C HIS A 92 -33.27 -2.60 11.57
N ILE A 93 -33.62 -2.06 12.74
CA ILE A 93 -33.48 -0.63 13.06
C ILE A 93 -32.02 -0.34 13.45
N GLY A 94 -31.58 0.87 13.12
CA GLY A 94 -30.21 1.35 13.34
C GLY A 94 -29.98 1.98 14.71
N ASP A 95 -29.20 3.06 14.75
CA ASP A 95 -28.70 3.69 15.97
C ASP A 95 -29.79 4.17 16.95
N ARG A 96 -29.50 4.08 18.26
CA ARG A 96 -30.34 4.72 19.29
C ARG A 96 -30.39 6.24 19.12
N THR A 97 -31.56 6.82 19.43
CA THR A 97 -31.84 8.26 19.39
C THR A 97 -31.25 9.07 20.56
N THR A 98 -30.65 8.40 21.55
CA THR A 98 -29.95 9.03 22.68
C THR A 98 -28.47 8.67 22.71
N PHE A 99 -27.69 9.51 23.38
CA PHE A 99 -26.27 9.29 23.70
C PHE A 99 -26.06 8.78 25.13
N GLU A 100 -27.12 8.65 25.93
CA GLU A 100 -27.03 8.12 27.28
C GLU A 100 -26.80 6.61 27.28
N LEU A 101 -26.05 6.13 28.28
CA LEU A 101 -25.98 4.72 28.62
C LEU A 101 -27.38 4.15 28.94
N THR A 102 -27.55 2.83 28.88
CA THR A 102 -28.81 2.20 29.29
C THR A 102 -29.04 2.40 30.80
N THR A 103 -30.30 2.35 31.25
CA THR A 103 -30.64 2.53 32.68
C THR A 103 -29.85 1.59 33.59
N SER A 104 -29.66 0.32 33.20
CA SER A 104 -28.85 -0.64 33.96
C SER A 104 -27.38 -0.24 34.07
N GLN A 105 -26.81 0.33 33.00
CA GLN A 105 -25.43 0.81 33.00
C GLN A 105 -25.27 2.07 33.86
N GLN A 106 -26.27 2.95 33.87
CA GLN A 106 -26.29 4.13 34.76
C GLN A 106 -26.36 3.71 36.23
N GLU A 107 -27.26 2.79 36.59
CA GLU A 107 -27.36 2.27 37.96
C GLU A 107 -26.07 1.56 38.39
N LEU A 108 -25.50 0.71 37.54
CA LEU A 108 -24.23 0.05 37.79
C LEU A 108 -23.11 1.06 38.06
N ALA A 109 -22.97 2.07 37.19
CA ALA A 109 -21.96 3.11 37.35
C ALA A 109 -22.14 3.88 38.66
N ALA A 110 -23.36 4.31 38.96
CA ALA A 110 -23.68 5.04 40.19
C ALA A 110 -23.34 4.22 41.43
N ARG A 111 -23.77 2.94 41.48
CA ARG A 111 -23.50 2.06 42.63
C ARG A 111 -22.02 1.73 42.80
N VAL A 112 -21.30 1.46 41.71
CA VAL A 112 -19.85 1.22 41.76
C VAL A 112 -19.11 2.48 42.24
N LEU A 113 -19.47 3.66 41.74
CA LEU A 113 -18.87 4.93 42.20
C LEU A 113 -19.19 5.21 43.69
N ASN A 114 -20.37 4.81 44.16
CA ASN A 114 -20.78 4.97 45.57
C ASN A 114 -20.00 4.07 46.55
N THR A 115 -19.28 3.05 46.06
CA THR A 115 -18.36 2.26 46.92
C THR A 115 -17.16 3.08 47.40
N GLY A 116 -16.87 4.23 46.77
CA GLY A 116 -15.74 5.09 47.08
C GLY A 116 -14.39 4.56 46.59
N LYS A 117 -14.38 3.46 45.84
CA LYS A 117 -13.15 2.90 45.24
C LYS A 117 -12.68 3.74 44.05
N PRO A 118 -11.37 3.79 43.77
CA PRO A 118 -10.87 4.37 42.53
C PRO A 118 -11.46 3.62 41.31
N VAL A 119 -12.03 4.35 40.36
CA VAL A 119 -12.63 3.79 39.14
C VAL A 119 -11.92 4.34 37.90
N VAL A 120 -11.56 3.44 36.97
CA VAL A 120 -11.22 3.79 35.60
C VAL A 120 -12.35 3.29 34.70
N LEU A 121 -13.01 4.20 34.00
CA LEU A 121 -14.06 3.85 33.06
C LEU A 121 -13.46 3.54 31.69
N VAL A 122 -13.71 2.33 31.18
CA VAL A 122 -13.42 1.96 29.81
C VAL A 122 -14.72 2.00 29.01
N LEU A 123 -14.78 2.85 28.00
CA LEU A 123 -15.93 3.00 27.11
C LEU A 123 -15.69 2.29 25.78
N ASN A 124 -16.58 1.36 25.43
CA ASN A 124 -16.67 0.83 24.07
C ASN A 124 -17.88 1.46 23.37
N ASN A 125 -17.67 2.31 22.37
CA ASN A 125 -18.75 3.11 21.79
C ASN A 125 -18.50 3.40 20.29
N GLY A 126 -19.57 3.57 19.51
CA GLY A 126 -19.48 4.05 18.13
C GLY A 126 -19.65 5.57 17.99
N LYS A 127 -20.45 6.15 18.89
CA LYS A 127 -20.84 7.58 18.94
C LYS A 127 -20.49 8.19 20.31
N PRO A 128 -20.60 9.52 20.51
CA PRO A 128 -20.43 10.12 21.83
C PRO A 128 -21.32 9.46 22.88
N VAL A 129 -20.78 9.28 24.09
CA VAL A 129 -21.54 8.79 25.25
C VAL A 129 -21.70 9.93 26.24
N VAL A 130 -22.94 10.22 26.61
CA VAL A 130 -23.28 11.18 27.66
C VAL A 130 -23.25 10.47 29.01
N LEU A 131 -22.34 10.92 29.88
CA LEU A 131 -22.16 10.37 31.22
C LEU A 131 -22.85 11.21 32.31
N GLY A 132 -23.48 12.32 31.96
CA GLY A 132 -24.15 13.22 32.91
C GLY A 132 -23.23 13.71 34.03
N ASP A 133 -23.76 13.82 35.24
CA ASP A 133 -23.04 14.29 36.44
C ASP A 133 -21.94 13.31 36.87
N ASP A 134 -22.08 12.02 36.57
CA ASP A 134 -21.11 10.99 36.94
C ASP A 134 -19.76 11.17 36.25
N ALA A 135 -19.71 11.84 35.10
CA ALA A 135 -18.46 12.13 34.41
C ALA A 135 -17.44 12.85 35.31
N SER A 136 -17.92 13.77 36.16
CA SER A 136 -17.07 14.54 37.08
C SER A 136 -16.54 13.70 38.24
N ARG A 137 -17.20 12.58 38.54
CA ARG A 137 -16.86 11.64 39.61
C ARG A 137 -15.89 10.56 39.15
N ILE A 138 -15.67 10.41 37.84
CA ILE A 138 -14.80 9.40 37.25
C ILE A 138 -13.41 10.01 36.98
N PRO A 139 -12.35 9.57 37.69
CA PRO A 139 -11.02 10.17 37.55
C PRO A 139 -10.37 9.97 36.17
N ALA A 140 -10.68 8.87 35.49
CA ALA A 140 -10.08 8.55 34.19
C ALA A 140 -11.08 7.80 33.29
N ILE A 141 -11.17 8.24 32.04
CA ILE A 141 -12.03 7.64 31.01
C ILE A 141 -11.16 7.28 29.81
N LEU A 142 -11.16 6.00 29.43
CA LEU A 142 -10.50 5.49 28.24
C LEU A 142 -11.55 5.01 27.24
N THR A 143 -11.65 5.70 26.11
CA THR A 143 -12.60 5.37 25.03
C THR A 143 -11.92 4.56 23.93
N ALA A 144 -12.56 3.45 23.51
CA ALA A 144 -12.01 2.51 22.54
C ALA A 144 -12.54 2.68 21.10
N HIS A 145 -13.62 3.46 20.90
CA HIS A 145 -14.22 3.73 19.58
C HIS A 145 -14.38 2.48 18.67
N TYR A 146 -14.90 1.37 19.20
CA TYR A 146 -14.91 0.03 18.57
C TYR A 146 -13.51 -0.43 18.10
N ALA A 147 -12.70 -0.85 19.06
CA ALA A 147 -11.36 -1.35 18.79
C ALA A 147 -11.36 -2.75 18.15
N GLY A 148 -10.21 -3.12 17.56
CA GLY A 148 -10.05 -4.36 16.79
C GLY A 148 -9.94 -5.64 17.65
N GLN A 149 -9.58 -6.75 17.01
CA GLN A 149 -9.45 -8.08 17.63
C GLN A 149 -8.49 -8.17 18.85
N GLN A 150 -7.51 -7.25 18.95
CA GLN A 150 -6.53 -7.16 20.05
C GLN A 150 -6.90 -6.07 21.08
N THR A 151 -8.18 -5.69 21.13
CA THR A 151 -8.72 -4.67 22.04
C THR A 151 -8.21 -4.81 23.46
N GLY A 152 -8.32 -5.99 24.06
CA GLY A 152 -7.89 -6.20 25.45
C GLY A 152 -6.41 -5.93 25.67
N THR A 153 -5.56 -6.44 24.79
CA THR A 153 -4.10 -6.23 24.85
C THR A 153 -3.76 -4.74 24.78
N ALA A 154 -4.29 -4.04 23.77
CA ALA A 154 -4.01 -2.62 23.56
C ALA A 154 -4.52 -1.75 24.73
N LEU A 155 -5.72 -2.05 25.25
CA LEU A 155 -6.27 -1.33 26.40
C LEU A 155 -5.44 -1.57 27.66
N ALA A 156 -4.95 -2.79 27.89
CA ALA A 156 -4.08 -3.08 29.03
C ALA A 156 -2.76 -2.29 28.94
N GLU A 157 -2.07 -2.32 27.80
CA GLU A 157 -0.83 -1.56 27.58
C GLU A 157 -1.01 -0.05 27.82
N ILE A 158 -2.15 0.51 27.41
CA ILE A 158 -2.49 1.91 27.68
C ILE A 158 -2.75 2.10 29.17
N LEU A 159 -3.67 1.34 29.78
CA LEU A 159 -4.08 1.49 31.20
C LEU A 159 -2.89 1.44 32.17
N PHE A 160 -1.92 0.56 31.90
CA PHE A 160 -0.72 0.40 32.72
C PHE A 160 0.44 1.30 32.30
N GLY A 161 0.26 2.10 31.25
CA GLY A 161 1.21 3.13 30.84
C GLY A 161 2.44 2.63 30.10
N GLU A 162 2.41 1.42 29.52
CA GLU A 162 3.41 1.02 28.52
C GLU A 162 3.37 1.95 27.32
N THR A 163 2.15 2.34 26.92
CA THR A 163 1.92 3.33 25.89
C THR A 163 1.24 4.56 26.49
N ASN A 164 1.84 5.73 26.30
CA ASN A 164 1.22 6.99 26.67
C ASN A 164 0.02 7.29 25.74
N PRO A 165 -1.19 7.57 26.28
CA PRO A 165 -2.35 7.86 25.45
C PRO A 165 -2.14 9.21 24.73
N SER A 166 -2.20 9.18 23.40
CA SER A 166 -2.06 10.35 22.54
C SER A 166 -3.25 10.57 21.60
N GLY A 167 -4.32 9.79 21.77
CA GLY A 167 -5.55 9.93 20.97
C GLY A 167 -6.27 11.23 21.31
N LYS A 168 -6.81 11.91 20.29
CA LYS A 168 -7.63 13.12 20.43
C LYS A 168 -9.01 12.89 19.83
N LEU A 169 -10.06 13.42 20.46
CA LEU A 169 -11.44 13.28 19.97
C LEU A 169 -11.61 13.97 18.61
N THR A 170 -12.19 13.24 17.65
CA THR A 170 -12.48 13.73 16.29
C THR A 170 -13.84 14.41 16.17
N ILE A 171 -14.62 14.42 17.25
CA ILE A 171 -15.94 15.07 17.38
C ILE A 171 -16.06 15.66 18.79
N SER A 172 -16.82 16.74 18.94
CA SER A 172 -17.15 17.27 20.27
C SER A 172 -18.22 16.38 20.92
N TRP A 173 -18.03 16.04 22.19
CA TRP A 173 -19.01 15.24 22.94
C TRP A 173 -19.98 16.18 23.65
N PRO A 174 -21.28 16.12 23.29
CA PRO A 174 -22.28 16.98 23.92
C PRO A 174 -22.52 16.57 25.37
N ARG A 175 -23.10 17.49 26.16
CA ARG A 175 -23.56 17.19 27.53
C ARG A 175 -24.89 16.45 27.55
N THR A 176 -25.75 16.71 26.57
CA THR A 176 -27.05 16.05 26.37
C THR A 176 -27.39 16.04 24.88
N VAL A 177 -28.39 15.24 24.48
CA VAL A 177 -28.88 15.25 23.08
C VAL A 177 -29.38 16.64 22.65
N GLY A 178 -29.85 17.47 23.58
CA GLY A 178 -30.27 18.85 23.32
C GLY A 178 -29.14 19.82 22.92
N HIS A 179 -27.87 19.44 23.14
CA HIS A 179 -26.72 20.22 22.69
C HIS A 179 -26.35 19.96 21.21
N ILE A 180 -27.07 19.08 20.51
CA ILE A 180 -26.81 18.80 19.10
C ILE A 180 -27.47 19.90 18.22
N PRO A 181 -26.79 20.41 17.18
CA PRO A 181 -25.43 20.06 16.77
C PRO A 181 -24.40 20.56 17.78
N SER A 182 -23.40 19.71 18.08
CA SER A 182 -22.25 20.05 18.93
C SER A 182 -20.98 19.87 18.12
N HIS A 183 -20.56 20.90 17.38
CA HIS A 183 -19.30 20.89 16.64
C HIS A 183 -18.55 22.21 16.82
N TYR A 184 -17.22 22.12 16.91
CA TYR A 184 -16.36 23.26 17.20
C TYR A 184 -16.35 24.35 16.11
N SER A 185 -16.74 23.99 14.90
CA SER A 185 -16.72 24.84 13.70
C SER A 185 -18.03 25.61 13.47
N GLN A 186 -18.89 25.73 14.48
CA GLN A 186 -20.14 26.49 14.37
C GLN A 186 -19.88 27.95 14.01
N HIS A 187 -20.75 28.54 13.20
CA HIS A 187 -20.66 29.95 12.85
C HIS A 187 -21.10 30.82 14.04
N GLY A 188 -20.46 31.98 14.25
CA GLY A 188 -20.79 32.88 15.37
C GLY A 188 -22.24 33.41 15.35
N SER A 189 -22.86 33.47 14.16
CA SER A 189 -24.28 33.86 14.02
C SER A 189 -25.26 32.83 14.55
N SER A 190 -24.82 31.59 14.84
CA SER A 190 -25.67 30.60 15.50
C SER A 190 -26.07 31.02 16.91
N LEU A 191 -25.39 32.02 17.50
CA LEU A 191 -25.69 32.66 18.79
C LEU A 191 -26.25 31.66 19.81
N VAL A 192 -25.44 30.66 20.13
CA VAL A 192 -25.77 29.69 21.17
C VAL A 192 -25.43 30.34 22.50
N PHE A 193 -26.42 30.41 23.38
CA PHE A 193 -26.26 30.88 24.76
C PHE A 193 -26.18 29.69 25.69
N ASP A 194 -25.74 29.93 26.92
CA ASP A 194 -25.91 28.93 27.97
C ASP A 194 -27.39 28.54 28.10
N TYR A 195 -27.63 27.27 28.31
CA TYR A 195 -28.95 26.73 28.63
C TYR A 195 -29.27 27.04 30.10
N LEU A 196 -30.56 26.99 30.45
CA LEU A 196 -31.03 27.32 31.81
C LEU A 196 -30.29 26.54 32.91
N ASP A 197 -29.90 25.31 32.60
CA ASP A 197 -29.35 24.29 33.50
C ASP A 197 -28.01 23.71 33.03
N SER A 198 -27.44 24.20 31.93
CA SER A 198 -26.18 23.69 31.37
C SER A 198 -25.43 24.77 30.58
N PRO A 199 -24.10 24.86 30.66
CA PRO A 199 -23.34 25.74 29.78
C PRO A 199 -23.46 25.29 28.32
N GLN A 200 -23.29 26.21 27.37
CA GLN A 200 -23.34 25.88 25.94
C GLN A 200 -22.20 24.95 25.49
N SER A 201 -21.09 24.90 26.24
CA SER A 201 -19.88 24.19 25.84
C SER A 201 -20.05 22.66 25.87
N PRO A 202 -19.42 21.93 24.94
CA PRO A 202 -19.42 20.46 24.99
C PRO A 202 -18.76 19.97 26.28
N GLN A 203 -19.09 18.75 26.68
CA GLN A 203 -18.44 18.10 27.83
C GLN A 203 -16.97 17.82 27.52
N TYR A 204 -16.70 17.32 26.31
CA TYR A 204 -15.34 17.17 25.79
C TYR A 204 -15.26 17.84 24.41
N PRO A 205 -14.46 18.90 24.25
CA PRO A 205 -14.35 19.62 22.99
C PRO A 205 -13.61 18.78 21.92
N PHE A 206 -13.79 19.16 20.65
CA PHE A 206 -13.01 18.56 19.56
C PHE A 206 -11.51 18.71 19.83
N GLY A 207 -10.75 17.66 19.58
CA GLY A 207 -9.32 17.60 19.86
C GLY A 207 -8.97 17.32 21.33
N HIS A 208 -9.94 17.13 22.23
CA HIS A 208 -9.67 16.79 23.62
C HIS A 208 -9.04 15.40 23.75
N GLY A 209 -8.12 15.23 24.69
CA GLY A 209 -7.47 13.95 24.99
C GLY A 209 -6.44 14.10 26.11
N LEU A 210 -6.46 13.16 27.05
CA LEU A 210 -5.56 13.11 28.19
C LEU A 210 -4.26 12.38 27.84
N SER A 211 -3.21 12.67 28.62
CA SER A 211 -1.92 12.01 28.57
C SER A 211 -1.48 11.67 30.00
N TYR A 212 -0.57 10.72 30.17
CA TYR A 212 0.09 10.50 31.47
C TYR A 212 1.07 11.60 31.87
N THR A 213 1.24 12.60 31.00
CA THR A 213 2.03 13.80 31.28
C THR A 213 1.29 15.04 30.80
N SER A 214 1.83 16.23 31.09
CA SER A 214 1.26 17.52 30.70
C SER A 214 2.19 18.24 29.72
N PHE A 215 1.63 19.08 28.85
CA PHE A 215 2.42 19.89 27.93
C PHE A 215 1.99 21.35 27.94
N GLU A 216 2.99 22.22 27.74
CA GLU A 216 2.84 23.67 27.68
C GLU A 216 3.30 24.20 26.32
N TYR A 217 2.59 25.22 25.82
CA TYR A 217 2.86 25.90 24.55
C TYR A 217 3.33 27.33 24.83
N THR A 218 4.54 27.67 24.39
CA THR A 218 5.13 29.01 24.57
C THR A 218 5.77 29.51 23.28
N ASN A 219 6.22 30.77 23.25
CA ASN A 219 6.97 31.38 22.14
C ASN A 219 6.32 31.21 20.76
N ILE A 220 5.00 31.41 20.70
CA ILE A 220 4.21 31.20 19.50
C ILE A 220 4.42 32.38 18.54
N SER A 221 4.80 32.11 17.30
CA SER A 221 5.08 33.10 16.27
C SER A 221 4.63 32.62 14.89
N ILE A 222 4.54 33.58 13.96
CA ILE A 222 4.18 33.34 12.57
C ILE A 222 5.26 33.96 11.68
N SER A 223 5.70 33.27 10.62
CA SER A 223 6.84 33.72 9.81
C SER A 223 6.54 34.93 8.92
N ALA A 224 5.26 35.22 8.65
CA ALA A 224 4.81 36.40 7.93
C ALA A 224 3.44 36.86 8.41
N GLU A 225 3.21 38.18 8.38
CA GLU A 225 1.92 38.79 8.73
C GLU A 225 0.90 38.76 7.59
N THR A 226 1.34 38.43 6.37
CA THR A 226 0.47 38.31 5.19
C THR A 226 0.80 37.08 4.35
N ILE A 227 -0.19 36.58 3.61
CA ILE A 227 -0.05 35.43 2.72
C ILE A 227 -0.77 35.66 1.38
N GLN A 228 -0.13 35.24 0.28
CA GLN A 228 -0.65 35.25 -1.09
C GLN A 228 -0.80 33.83 -1.63
N ALA A 229 -1.58 33.67 -2.71
CA ALA A 229 -1.75 32.39 -3.38
C ALA A 229 -0.39 31.74 -3.73
N GLY A 230 -0.25 30.45 -3.39
CA GLY A 230 0.99 29.69 -3.59
C GLY A 230 2.07 29.89 -2.53
N GLN A 231 1.86 30.77 -1.54
CA GLN A 231 2.77 30.94 -0.42
C GLN A 231 2.44 29.99 0.75
N THR A 232 3.42 29.83 1.62
CA THR A 232 3.30 29.10 2.90
C THR A 232 3.79 30.00 4.01
N VAL A 233 3.10 29.96 5.14
CA VAL A 233 3.48 30.67 6.36
C VAL A 233 3.68 29.65 7.47
N ASP A 234 4.81 29.75 8.15
CA ASP A 234 5.19 28.83 9.21
C ASP A 234 4.68 29.35 10.55
N VAL A 235 3.92 28.52 11.26
CA VAL A 235 3.48 28.79 12.63
C VAL A 235 4.36 28.00 13.58
N THR A 236 5.18 28.71 14.35
CA THR A 236 6.22 28.12 15.19
C THR A 236 5.89 28.33 16.67
N PHE A 237 6.17 27.34 17.51
CA PHE A 237 6.01 27.43 18.96
C PHE A 237 6.95 26.48 19.70
N THR A 238 7.23 26.75 20.97
CA THR A 238 7.93 25.83 21.86
C THR A 238 6.91 24.95 22.57
N LEU A 239 7.06 23.63 22.42
CA LEU A 239 6.31 22.64 23.17
C LEU A 239 7.20 22.08 24.29
N THR A 240 6.73 22.13 25.52
CA THR A 240 7.43 21.58 26.69
C THR A 240 6.59 20.50 27.35
N ASN A 241 7.18 19.33 27.60
CA ASN A 241 6.59 18.35 28.49
C ASN A 241 6.88 18.76 29.93
N THR A 242 5.87 19.24 30.65
CA THR A 242 6.00 19.78 32.01
C THR A 242 5.89 18.71 33.09
N GLY A 243 5.52 17.48 32.73
CA GLY A 243 5.44 16.37 33.67
C GLY A 243 6.73 15.56 33.76
N GLN A 244 6.65 14.45 34.49
CA GLN A 244 7.80 13.57 34.78
C GLN A 244 7.86 12.33 33.89
N ARG A 245 6.79 12.05 33.12
CA ARG A 245 6.69 10.89 32.25
C ARG A 245 6.92 11.31 30.80
N GLU A 246 7.49 10.40 30.01
CA GLU A 246 7.46 10.56 28.57
C GLU A 246 6.00 10.58 28.08
N GLY A 247 5.72 11.43 27.10
CA GLY A 247 4.43 11.45 26.47
C GLY A 247 4.46 11.98 25.06
N THR A 248 3.36 11.74 24.36
CA THR A 248 3.18 12.21 22.98
C THR A 248 2.02 13.18 22.91
N GLU A 249 2.27 14.38 22.40
CA GLU A 249 1.26 15.42 22.22
C GLU A 249 0.86 15.55 20.74
N ILE A 250 -0.42 15.83 20.49
CA ILE A 250 -0.95 16.22 19.18
C ILE A 250 -1.31 17.70 19.22
N SER A 251 -0.36 18.53 18.82
CA SER A 251 -0.51 19.98 18.75
C SER A 251 -1.35 20.36 17.53
N GLN A 252 -2.40 21.16 17.72
CA GLN A 252 -3.39 21.47 16.70
C GLN A 252 -3.31 22.94 16.29
N LEU A 253 -3.34 23.21 14.98
CA LEU A 253 -3.33 24.54 14.39
C LEU A 253 -4.73 24.88 13.87
N TYR A 254 -5.30 25.97 14.40
CA TYR A 254 -6.63 26.45 14.06
C TYR A 254 -6.59 27.84 13.43
N VAL A 255 -7.53 28.10 12.54
CA VAL A 255 -7.78 29.43 11.98
C VAL A 255 -9.24 29.84 12.16
N SER A 256 -9.49 31.13 12.32
CA SER A 256 -10.83 31.73 12.27
C SER A 256 -10.82 32.95 11.34
N GLY A 257 -11.82 33.08 10.49
CA GLY A 257 -11.91 34.20 9.55
C GLY A 257 -12.58 35.43 10.16
N GLU A 258 -11.94 36.58 10.06
CA GLU A 258 -12.49 37.90 10.33
C GLU A 258 -12.59 38.66 8.99
N GLU A 259 -13.75 39.27 8.70
CA GLU A 259 -13.93 40.19 7.55
C GLU A 259 -14.04 39.51 6.16
N PHE A 260 -14.85 38.46 6.03
CA PHE A 260 -15.19 37.88 4.72
C PHE A 260 -16.63 38.17 4.29
N GLU A 261 -16.84 38.26 2.97
CA GLU A 261 -18.17 38.42 2.36
C GLU A 261 -19.10 37.23 2.70
N ILE A 262 -18.53 36.04 2.84
CA ILE A 262 -19.25 34.82 3.19
C ILE A 262 -18.91 34.42 4.62
N ALA A 263 -19.96 34.11 5.37
CA ALA A 263 -19.93 33.49 6.69
C ALA A 263 -18.95 32.31 6.75
N ARG A 264 -17.98 32.36 7.68
CA ARG A 264 -16.97 31.31 7.89
C ARG A 264 -17.13 30.65 9.25
N PRO A 265 -16.86 29.34 9.37
CA PRO A 265 -16.78 28.67 10.67
C PRO A 265 -16.01 29.50 11.70
N ALA A 266 -16.46 29.53 12.96
CA ALA A 266 -15.76 30.29 14.00
C ALA A 266 -14.35 29.73 14.29
N LEU A 267 -14.10 28.47 13.94
CA LEU A 267 -12.80 27.83 14.05
C LEU A 267 -12.68 26.67 13.04
N GLU A 268 -11.53 26.55 12.38
CA GLU A 268 -11.21 25.49 11.42
C GLU A 268 -9.83 24.91 11.74
N LEU A 269 -9.72 23.59 11.91
CA LEU A 269 -8.42 22.91 12.01
C LEU A 269 -7.73 22.91 10.63
N LYS A 270 -6.50 23.44 10.55
CA LYS A 270 -5.72 23.50 9.30
C LYS A 270 -4.46 22.63 9.32
N GLY A 271 -3.98 22.25 10.50
CA GLY A 271 -2.82 21.37 10.62
C GLY A 271 -2.66 20.82 12.02
N PHE A 272 -1.77 19.84 12.17
CA PHE A 272 -1.37 19.32 13.46
C PHE A 272 0.05 18.74 13.41
N ALA A 273 0.68 18.61 14.58
CA ALA A 273 1.99 17.97 14.74
C ALA A 273 1.94 16.96 15.89
N ARG A 274 2.53 15.78 15.66
CA ARG A 274 2.71 14.73 16.67
C ARG A 274 4.14 14.79 17.20
N THR A 275 4.31 14.95 18.52
CA THR A 275 5.63 15.09 19.13
C THR A 275 5.72 14.30 20.42
N THR A 276 6.74 13.46 20.52
CA THR A 276 7.07 12.73 21.76
C THR A 276 8.21 13.44 22.47
N LEU A 277 8.04 13.67 23.77
CA LEU A 277 9.02 14.35 24.62
C LEU A 277 9.16 13.62 25.95
N ARG A 278 10.39 13.53 26.45
CA ARG A 278 10.67 13.09 27.82
C ARG A 278 10.20 14.14 28.82
N GLY A 279 10.03 13.75 30.08
CA GLY A 279 9.66 14.69 31.14
C GLY A 279 10.68 15.83 31.26
N GLY A 280 10.20 17.07 31.27
CA GLY A 280 11.02 18.29 31.31
C GLY A 280 11.64 18.71 29.97
N GLU A 281 11.48 17.93 28.90
CA GLU A 281 12.03 18.25 27.59
C GLU A 281 11.20 19.31 26.87
N SER A 282 11.88 20.23 26.17
CA SER A 282 11.27 21.24 25.30
C SER A 282 11.81 21.11 23.88
N THR A 283 10.94 21.28 22.89
CA THR A 283 11.34 21.37 21.49
C THR A 283 10.57 22.46 20.76
N GLN A 284 11.15 22.99 19.68
CA GLN A 284 10.45 23.91 18.79
C GLN A 284 9.69 23.11 17.72
N ILE A 285 8.41 23.43 17.55
CA ILE A 285 7.51 22.84 16.56
C ILE A 285 7.16 23.89 15.54
N THR A 286 7.16 23.49 14.27
CA THR A 286 6.68 24.32 13.15
C THR A 286 5.57 23.58 12.42
N VAL A 287 4.42 24.24 12.28
CA VAL A 287 3.28 23.76 11.48
C VAL A 287 3.11 24.73 10.31
N ALA A 288 3.27 24.23 9.09
CA ALA A 288 3.10 25.01 7.88
C ALA A 288 1.61 25.26 7.60
N LEU A 289 1.23 26.52 7.39
CA LEU A 289 -0.08 26.94 6.91
C LEU A 289 0.05 27.39 5.46
N GLN A 290 -0.52 26.62 4.53
CA GLN A 290 -0.47 26.98 3.11
C GLN A 290 -1.59 27.95 2.77
N ALA A 291 -1.35 28.84 1.82
CA ALA A 291 -2.39 29.73 1.32
C ALA A 291 -3.62 28.96 0.85
N ASP A 292 -3.40 27.77 0.26
CA ASP A 292 -4.42 26.87 -0.26
C ASP A 292 -5.42 26.39 0.82
N ASP A 293 -4.97 26.30 2.08
CA ASP A 293 -5.79 25.93 3.24
C ASP A 293 -6.82 27.01 3.60
N LEU A 294 -6.62 28.24 3.11
CA LEU A 294 -7.44 29.42 3.37
C LEU A 294 -8.39 29.76 2.20
N PHE A 295 -8.38 28.95 1.13
CA PHE A 295 -9.31 29.14 0.01
C PHE A 295 -10.72 28.70 0.37
N PHE A 296 -11.71 29.41 -0.17
CA PHE A 296 -13.10 28.95 -0.17
C PHE A 296 -13.85 29.42 -1.43
N HIS A 297 -15.07 28.91 -1.61
CA HIS A 297 -15.91 29.30 -2.73
C HIS A 297 -16.65 30.59 -2.42
N ASP A 298 -16.54 31.59 -3.30
CA ASP A 298 -17.30 32.84 -3.23
C ASP A 298 -18.78 32.63 -3.62
N MET A 299 -19.56 33.72 -3.66
CA MET A 299 -21.00 33.72 -3.97
C MET A 299 -21.30 33.24 -5.40
N GLN A 300 -20.27 33.19 -6.25
CA GLN A 300 -20.34 32.68 -7.63
C GLN A 300 -19.82 31.24 -7.73
N LEU A 301 -19.60 30.57 -6.60
CA LEU A 301 -19.02 29.22 -6.50
C LEU A 301 -17.62 29.13 -7.11
N LYS A 302 -16.87 30.24 -7.16
CA LYS A 302 -15.48 30.24 -7.59
C LYS A 302 -14.58 30.07 -6.37
N ARG A 303 -13.64 29.12 -6.45
CA ARG A 303 -12.61 28.94 -5.43
C ARG A 303 -11.64 30.14 -5.46
N VAL A 304 -11.59 30.89 -4.36
CA VAL A 304 -10.79 32.12 -4.23
C VAL A 304 -10.00 32.13 -2.92
N LEU A 305 -8.86 32.83 -2.93
CA LEU A 305 -8.23 33.34 -1.71
C LEU A 305 -8.79 34.75 -1.50
N PRO A 306 -9.79 34.92 -0.63
CA PRO A 306 -10.35 36.24 -0.38
C PRO A 306 -9.29 37.18 0.19
N ASN A 307 -9.44 38.48 -0.04
CA ASN A 307 -8.74 39.47 0.77
C ASN A 307 -9.45 39.56 2.13
N GLY A 308 -8.70 39.55 3.23
CA GLY A 308 -9.26 39.62 4.57
C GLY A 308 -8.28 39.18 5.65
N LYS A 309 -8.78 38.92 6.85
CA LYS A 309 -7.94 38.65 8.02
C LYS A 309 -8.29 37.29 8.63
N TYR A 310 -7.27 36.48 8.90
CA TYR A 310 -7.38 35.26 9.67
C TYR A 310 -6.73 35.44 11.05
N LEU A 311 -7.34 34.84 12.07
CA LEU A 311 -6.71 34.64 13.37
C LEU A 311 -6.21 33.21 13.47
N VAL A 312 -4.92 33.06 13.71
CA VAL A 312 -4.20 31.80 13.82
C VAL A 312 -3.95 31.47 15.29
N ARG A 313 -4.28 30.26 15.71
CA ARG A 313 -4.10 29.78 17.09
C ARG A 313 -3.55 28.37 17.09
N VAL A 314 -2.70 28.05 18.07
CA VAL A 314 -2.24 26.68 18.33
C VAL A 314 -2.71 26.23 19.70
N GLY A 315 -2.93 24.93 19.86
CA GLY A 315 -3.36 24.42 21.15
C GLY A 315 -3.58 22.91 21.21
N ARG A 316 -4.06 22.46 22.38
CA ARG A 316 -4.30 21.04 22.67
C ARG A 316 -5.65 20.55 22.15
N SER A 317 -6.61 21.45 22.02
CA SER A 317 -7.98 21.17 21.58
C SER A 317 -8.64 22.46 21.10
N SER A 318 -9.84 22.36 20.52
CA SER A 318 -10.63 23.52 20.10
C SER A 318 -11.04 24.48 21.24
N ALA A 319 -10.92 24.08 22.52
CA ALA A 319 -11.22 24.92 23.67
C ALA A 319 -9.97 25.38 24.44
N ASP A 320 -8.79 24.85 24.11
CA ASP A 320 -7.53 25.18 24.76
C ASP A 320 -6.55 25.64 23.69
N LEU A 321 -6.57 26.95 23.45
CA LEU A 321 -5.92 27.64 22.35
C LEU A 321 -5.08 28.80 22.87
N SER A 322 -4.00 29.07 22.15
CA SER A 322 -3.18 30.25 22.34
C SER A 322 -3.95 31.54 22.10
N LYS A 323 -3.34 32.65 22.53
CA LYS A 323 -3.72 33.97 22.00
C LYS A 323 -3.62 33.97 20.46
N PRO A 324 -4.55 34.65 19.77
CA PRO A 324 -4.53 34.70 18.31
C PRO A 324 -3.35 35.51 17.77
N LEU A 325 -2.72 34.99 16.72
CA LEU A 325 -1.85 35.73 15.82
C LEU A 325 -2.65 36.16 14.59
N THR A 326 -2.37 37.34 14.05
CA THR A 326 -3.06 37.86 12.87
C THR A 326 -2.32 37.47 11.60
N LEU A 327 -3.06 37.04 10.57
CA LEU A 327 -2.56 36.78 9.23
C LEU A 327 -3.51 37.41 8.19
N GLY A 328 -3.03 38.40 7.45
CA GLY A 328 -3.78 38.99 6.34
C GLY A 328 -3.64 38.17 5.05
N THR A 329 -4.68 38.08 4.23
CA THR A 329 -4.61 37.49 2.89
C THR A 329 -4.59 38.58 1.83
N ILE A 330 -3.64 38.52 0.90
CA ILE A 330 -3.55 39.50 -0.19
C ILE A 330 -4.08 38.84 -1.47
N SER A 331 -5.23 39.33 -1.95
CA SER A 331 -5.80 38.88 -3.23
C SER A 331 -4.96 39.43 -4.37
N SER A 332 -4.22 38.56 -5.06
CA SER A 332 -3.61 38.92 -6.34
C SER A 332 -4.69 38.87 -7.42
N ALA A 333 -4.97 40.01 -8.06
CA ALA A 333 -5.79 40.10 -9.25
C ALA A 333 -5.04 39.47 -10.45
N LYS A 334 -4.91 38.14 -10.45
CA LYS A 334 -4.55 37.29 -11.59
C LYS A 334 -4.76 35.84 -11.20
N ASN A 335 -5.70 35.17 -11.85
CA ASN A 335 -5.85 33.72 -11.83
C ASN A 335 -4.49 33.09 -12.16
N MET A 336 -3.79 32.55 -11.16
CA MET A 336 -2.69 31.61 -11.38
C MET A 336 -3.20 30.21 -11.12
N PRO A 337 -2.85 29.22 -11.97
CA PRO A 337 -3.22 27.83 -11.74
C PRO A 337 -2.61 27.33 -10.43
N VAL A 338 -3.38 26.49 -9.75
CA VAL A 338 -3.03 25.86 -8.47
C VAL A 338 -1.67 25.17 -8.58
N ALA A 339 -0.70 25.64 -7.81
CA ALA A 339 0.56 24.93 -7.62
C ALA A 339 0.31 23.75 -6.70
N SER A 340 0.28 22.53 -7.24
CA SER A 340 0.42 21.33 -6.41
C SER A 340 1.85 21.27 -5.90
N LYS A 341 2.08 21.24 -4.57
CA LYS A 341 3.09 20.35 -3.95
C LYS A 341 3.28 20.45 -2.43
N THR A 342 3.47 19.26 -1.87
CA THR A 342 4.41 18.81 -0.82
C THR A 342 4.32 19.42 0.59
N ILE A 343 3.93 18.58 1.54
CA ILE A 343 4.21 18.76 2.98
C ILE A 343 5.60 18.17 3.26
N THR A 344 6.57 19.00 3.63
CA THR A 344 7.87 18.57 4.16
C THR A 344 7.85 18.60 5.68
N ALA A 345 8.16 17.46 6.33
CA ALA A 345 8.43 17.41 7.76
C ALA A 345 9.77 18.07 8.09
N ALA A 346 9.80 18.87 9.16
CA ALA A 346 11.02 19.51 9.66
C ALA A 346 12.01 18.49 10.27
N LYS A 347 13.32 18.75 10.08
CA LYS A 347 14.44 17.97 10.61
C LYS A 347 14.57 18.10 12.14
N PRO A 348 14.93 17.04 12.88
CA PRO A 348 15.41 17.16 14.26
C PRO A 348 16.83 17.75 14.34
N ILE A 349 17.09 18.53 15.39
CA ILE A 349 18.42 19.00 15.80
C ILE A 349 19.14 17.88 16.58
N ALA A 350 20.46 17.78 16.41
CA ALA A 350 21.32 16.69 16.89
C ALA A 350 21.46 16.59 18.43
N PRO A 351 21.73 15.39 18.99
CA PRO A 351 22.10 15.18 20.39
C PRO A 351 23.59 15.51 20.66
N PRO A 352 24.00 15.71 21.94
CA PRO A 352 25.36 16.10 22.29
C PRO A 352 26.38 14.94 22.17
N ALA A 353 27.61 15.31 21.76
CA ALA A 353 28.83 14.50 21.61
C ALA A 353 29.37 13.95 22.95
N GLU A 354 30.20 12.90 23.11
CA GLU A 354 30.85 11.89 22.24
C GLU A 354 31.54 10.84 23.16
N ALA A 355 31.89 9.65 22.63
CA ALA A 355 33.17 8.90 22.84
C ALA A 355 33.21 7.65 21.91
N PRO A 356 34.38 7.14 21.44
CA PRO A 356 34.70 7.22 20.01
C PRO A 356 34.90 5.90 19.22
N ALA A 357 34.83 6.07 17.88
CA ALA A 357 35.54 5.44 16.77
C ALA A 357 34.99 4.19 16.04
N LYS A 358 34.61 4.40 14.75
CA LYS A 358 35.39 3.98 13.55
C LYS A 358 35.04 4.89 12.36
N PRO A 359 35.98 5.17 11.43
CA PRO A 359 35.80 6.18 10.40
C PRO A 359 34.90 5.66 9.28
N THR A 360 33.73 6.27 9.10
CA THR A 360 32.94 6.15 7.88
C THR A 360 32.70 7.55 7.34
N LEU A 361 33.04 7.72 6.06
CA LEU A 361 33.00 8.94 5.27
C LEU A 361 31.64 9.66 5.45
N GLU A 362 31.66 10.97 5.71
CA GLU A 362 30.45 11.77 5.79
C GLU A 362 29.73 11.83 4.42
N PRO A 363 28.40 11.71 4.37
CA PRO A 363 27.64 11.93 3.15
C PRO A 363 27.58 13.44 2.86
N VAL A 364 28.16 13.84 1.72
CA VAL A 364 28.01 15.18 1.15
C VAL A 364 26.52 15.45 0.89
N SER A 365 26.01 16.55 1.44
CA SER A 365 24.59 16.90 1.37
C SER A 365 24.08 17.06 -0.07
N SER A 366 23.25 16.13 -0.55
CA SER A 366 22.65 16.09 -1.90
C SER A 366 21.34 16.90 -2.05
N ARG A 367 21.08 17.91 -1.20
CA ARG A 367 19.74 18.54 -1.08
C ARG A 367 19.21 19.29 -2.31
N ASN A 368 19.97 19.46 -3.39
CA ASN A 368 19.55 20.17 -4.60
C ASN A 368 19.67 19.38 -5.92
N ARG A 369 20.00 18.08 -5.89
CA ARG A 369 20.11 17.27 -7.13
C ARG A 369 18.86 16.42 -7.35
N LYS A 370 18.37 16.37 -8.59
CA LYS A 370 17.32 15.42 -8.98
C LYS A 370 17.84 13.99 -8.78
N PRO A 371 17.02 13.06 -8.27
CA PRO A 371 17.45 11.67 -8.08
C PRO A 371 17.64 10.98 -9.43
N ASN A 372 18.65 10.13 -9.52
CA ASN A 372 18.83 9.19 -10.63
C ASN A 372 17.84 8.02 -10.52
N VAL A 373 17.68 7.27 -11.60
CA VAL A 373 16.88 6.04 -11.63
C VAL A 373 17.71 4.91 -12.22
N LEU A 374 17.86 3.82 -11.47
CA LEU A 374 18.31 2.52 -11.95
C LEU A 374 17.09 1.61 -12.07
N PHE A 375 16.73 1.26 -13.30
CA PHE A 375 15.53 0.53 -13.66
C PHE A 375 15.88 -0.89 -14.15
N ILE A 376 15.78 -1.87 -13.26
CA ILE A 376 16.17 -3.27 -13.50
C ILE A 376 14.93 -4.07 -13.89
N ALA A 377 14.91 -4.55 -15.13
CA ALA A 377 13.86 -5.43 -15.64
C ALA A 377 14.38 -6.87 -15.72
N ILE A 378 13.62 -7.83 -15.21
CA ILE A 378 13.98 -9.26 -15.28
C ILE A 378 12.86 -10.03 -15.99
N ASP A 379 13.24 -10.77 -17.02
CA ASP A 379 12.32 -11.49 -17.90
C ASP A 379 11.89 -12.84 -17.33
N ASP A 380 10.59 -13.13 -17.35
CA ASP A 380 9.97 -14.37 -16.86
C ASP A 380 10.18 -14.65 -15.35
N LEU A 381 10.58 -13.64 -14.57
CA LEU A 381 10.80 -13.80 -13.13
C LEU A 381 9.49 -13.70 -12.34
N ARG A 382 9.04 -14.82 -11.78
CA ARG A 382 7.99 -14.84 -10.75
C ARG A 382 8.56 -14.57 -9.33
N PRO A 383 7.72 -14.25 -8.31
CA PRO A 383 8.14 -14.09 -6.91
C PRO A 383 8.62 -15.39 -6.23
N GLU A 384 9.64 -16.02 -6.81
CA GLU A 384 10.25 -17.28 -6.35
C GLU A 384 11.51 -17.06 -5.50
N LEU A 385 11.78 -15.81 -5.11
CA LEU A 385 12.98 -15.34 -4.42
C LEU A 385 12.91 -15.55 -2.89
N GLY A 386 14.07 -15.56 -2.23
CA GLY A 386 14.21 -15.70 -0.78
C GLY A 386 13.39 -14.68 0.02
N CYS A 387 13.43 -13.41 -0.38
CA CYS A 387 12.64 -12.33 0.23
C CYS A 387 11.11 -12.48 0.10
N TYR A 388 10.63 -13.33 -0.83
CA TYR A 388 9.23 -13.73 -0.96
C TYR A 388 8.91 -15.06 -0.23
N GLY A 389 9.84 -15.56 0.59
CA GLY A 389 9.68 -16.79 1.37
C GLY A 389 9.80 -18.08 0.56
N LYS A 390 10.61 -18.07 -0.50
CA LYS A 390 10.77 -19.18 -1.45
C LYS A 390 12.20 -19.75 -1.45
N HIS A 391 12.38 -20.87 -2.14
CA HIS A 391 13.60 -21.68 -2.04
C HIS A 391 14.74 -21.23 -2.95
N VAL A 392 14.51 -20.29 -3.89
CA VAL A 392 15.62 -19.75 -4.69
C VAL A 392 16.53 -18.91 -3.78
N ILE A 393 17.81 -19.21 -3.83
CA ILE A 393 18.88 -18.48 -3.16
C ILE A 393 19.15 -17.19 -3.93
N SER A 394 18.68 -16.07 -3.39
CA SER A 394 18.74 -14.73 -4.01
C SER A 394 19.25 -13.64 -3.06
N PRO A 395 20.44 -13.79 -2.44
CA PRO A 395 20.89 -12.90 -1.38
C PRO A 395 21.01 -11.42 -1.80
N ASN A 396 21.26 -11.13 -3.08
CA ASN A 396 21.46 -9.76 -3.54
C ASN A 396 20.14 -9.01 -3.72
N ILE A 397 19.13 -9.67 -4.29
CA ILE A 397 17.78 -9.13 -4.38
C ILE A 397 17.14 -9.08 -2.99
N ASP A 398 17.45 -10.03 -2.11
CA ASP A 398 17.02 -9.99 -0.71
C ASP A 398 17.62 -8.78 0.03
N LYS A 399 18.90 -8.45 -0.20
CA LYS A 399 19.55 -7.22 0.30
C LYS A 399 18.86 -5.96 -0.25
N LEU A 400 18.45 -5.96 -1.52
CA LEU A 400 17.70 -4.85 -2.10
C LEU A 400 16.31 -4.71 -1.44
N ALA A 401 15.60 -5.81 -1.21
CA ALA A 401 14.31 -5.80 -0.50
C ALA A 401 14.46 -5.25 0.93
N ALA A 402 15.50 -5.69 1.65
CA ALA A 402 15.79 -5.22 3.01
C ALA A 402 16.19 -3.74 3.08
N SER A 403 16.63 -3.15 1.99
CA SER A 403 17.02 -1.73 1.90
C SER A 403 15.96 -0.85 1.21
N GLY A 404 14.83 -1.42 0.80
CA GLY A 404 13.73 -0.71 0.15
C GLY A 404 12.36 -1.20 0.63
N VAL A 405 11.38 -1.15 -0.27
CA VAL A 405 10.00 -1.60 -0.05
C VAL A 405 9.70 -2.75 -1.01
N GLN A 406 9.37 -3.91 -0.45
CA GLN A 406 8.92 -5.08 -1.21
C GLN A 406 7.40 -5.09 -1.37
N PHE A 407 6.92 -5.26 -2.60
CA PHE A 407 5.50 -5.35 -2.91
C PHE A 407 5.09 -6.81 -3.07
N ASN A 408 4.39 -7.36 -2.09
CA ASN A 408 3.96 -8.76 -2.11
C ASN A 408 2.88 -9.02 -3.16
N ARG A 409 2.16 -8.00 -3.63
CA ARG A 409 1.00 -8.12 -4.52
C ARG A 409 1.08 -7.15 -5.71
N ALA A 410 2.16 -7.27 -6.48
CA ALA A 410 2.32 -6.59 -7.77
C ALA A 410 1.89 -7.48 -8.94
N TYR A 411 1.23 -6.88 -9.94
CA TYR A 411 0.66 -7.61 -11.08
C TYR A 411 0.93 -6.95 -12.43
N CYS A 412 1.30 -7.77 -13.42
CA CYS A 412 1.39 -7.34 -14.81
C CYS A 412 0.00 -7.26 -15.47
N GLN A 413 -0.11 -6.43 -16.51
CA GLN A 413 -1.37 -6.22 -17.21
C GLN A 413 -1.69 -7.33 -18.21
N GLN A 414 -0.67 -8.06 -18.66
CA GLN A 414 -0.84 -9.26 -19.48
C GLN A 414 0.41 -10.15 -19.37
N ALA A 415 0.23 -11.46 -19.12
CA ALA A 415 1.33 -12.40 -18.90
C ALA A 415 2.03 -12.85 -20.20
N VAL A 416 2.59 -11.90 -20.95
CA VAL A 416 3.50 -12.13 -22.08
C VAL A 416 4.41 -10.91 -22.26
N CYS A 417 5.70 -11.14 -22.56
CA CYS A 417 6.74 -10.11 -22.52
C CYS A 417 6.38 -8.83 -23.30
N GLY A 418 6.00 -8.94 -24.58
CA GLY A 418 5.77 -7.78 -25.45
C GLY A 418 4.69 -6.83 -24.94
N ALA A 419 3.48 -7.38 -24.73
CA ALA A 419 2.37 -6.64 -24.19
C ALA A 419 2.65 -6.06 -22.79
N SER A 420 3.24 -6.85 -21.88
CA SER A 420 3.52 -6.39 -20.51
C SER A 420 4.49 -5.22 -20.46
N ARG A 421 5.62 -5.35 -21.19
CA ARG A 421 6.69 -4.35 -21.21
C ARG A 421 6.23 -3.06 -21.86
N LEU A 422 5.53 -3.15 -23.00
CA LEU A 422 4.98 -1.96 -23.64
C LEU A 422 3.89 -1.31 -22.78
N SER A 423 3.08 -2.10 -22.08
CA SER A 423 2.06 -1.60 -21.15
C SER A 423 2.67 -0.78 -20.02
N LEU A 424 3.72 -1.30 -19.36
CA LEU A 424 4.44 -0.56 -18.32
C LEU A 424 5.08 0.70 -18.91
N MET A 425 5.88 0.55 -19.97
CA MET A 425 6.67 1.66 -20.51
C MET A 425 5.81 2.77 -21.11
N GLY A 426 4.62 2.45 -21.62
CA GLY A 426 3.64 3.40 -22.14
C GLY A 426 2.56 3.82 -21.13
N GLY A 427 2.50 3.21 -19.94
CA GLY A 427 1.50 3.53 -18.90
C GLY A 427 0.05 3.21 -19.28
N LEU A 428 -0.18 2.28 -20.21
CA LEU A 428 -1.51 1.96 -20.77
C LEU A 428 -1.79 0.46 -20.70
N TYR A 429 -3.06 0.07 -20.55
CA TYR A 429 -3.43 -1.34 -20.64
C TYR A 429 -3.28 -1.88 -22.08
N PRO A 430 -2.88 -3.16 -22.26
CA PRO A 430 -2.78 -3.78 -23.58
C PRO A 430 -4.10 -3.78 -24.39
N THR A 431 -5.25 -3.79 -23.71
CA THR A 431 -6.55 -3.72 -24.39
C THR A 431 -6.81 -2.33 -25.00
N ASN A 432 -6.18 -1.28 -24.45
CA ASN A 432 -6.23 0.08 -24.99
C ASN A 432 -5.38 0.20 -26.26
N THR A 433 -4.11 -0.18 -26.18
CA THR A 433 -3.16 -0.10 -27.30
C THR A 433 -3.45 -1.14 -28.37
N ARG A 434 -4.14 -2.24 -28.00
CA ARG A 434 -4.35 -3.45 -28.81
C ARG A 434 -3.07 -4.26 -29.07
N GLU A 435 -1.96 -3.88 -28.44
CA GLU A 435 -0.69 -4.59 -28.46
C GLU A 435 -0.71 -5.75 -27.46
N GLN A 436 -1.49 -6.79 -27.78
CA GLN A 436 -1.82 -7.90 -26.87
C GLN A 436 -1.07 -9.20 -27.20
N THR A 437 0.12 -9.14 -27.80
CA THR A 437 0.92 -10.34 -28.09
C THR A 437 2.38 -10.15 -27.72
N PHE A 438 3.21 -11.18 -27.89
CA PHE A 438 4.66 -10.99 -27.80
C PHE A 438 5.21 -10.23 -29.02
N HIS A 439 4.57 -10.33 -30.18
CA HIS A 439 4.96 -9.62 -31.40
C HIS A 439 4.42 -8.18 -31.41
N VAL A 440 5.08 -7.30 -30.67
CA VAL A 440 4.78 -5.86 -30.67
C VAL A 440 5.65 -5.08 -31.67
N ASN A 441 6.33 -5.76 -32.60
CA ASN A 441 7.12 -5.08 -33.63
C ASN A 441 6.26 -4.09 -34.43
N GLY A 442 6.80 -2.89 -34.65
CA GLY A 442 6.08 -1.80 -35.32
C GLY A 442 5.02 -1.10 -34.46
N TRP A 443 4.95 -1.37 -33.14
CA TRP A 443 4.01 -0.67 -32.25
C TRP A 443 4.20 0.86 -32.34
N ARG A 444 5.43 1.34 -32.50
CA ARG A 444 5.75 2.77 -32.61
C ARG A 444 5.14 3.41 -33.85
N GLU A 445 5.04 2.68 -34.98
CA GLU A 445 4.35 3.15 -36.19
C GLU A 445 2.83 3.23 -35.97
N ARG A 446 2.26 2.29 -35.19
CA ARG A 446 0.84 2.26 -34.85
C ARG A 446 0.47 3.28 -33.77
N HIS A 447 1.43 3.64 -32.91
CA HIS A 447 1.27 4.58 -31.80
C HIS A 447 2.40 5.64 -31.79
N PRO A 448 2.50 6.48 -32.85
CA PRO A 448 3.62 7.41 -32.99
C PRO A 448 3.70 8.43 -31.85
N ASN A 449 2.53 8.80 -31.29
CA ASN A 449 2.41 9.82 -30.24
C ASN A 449 2.40 9.24 -28.81
N LEU A 450 2.58 7.92 -28.64
CA LEU A 450 2.61 7.33 -27.30
C LEU A 450 3.91 7.73 -26.60
N LEU A 451 3.80 8.57 -25.57
CA LEU A 451 4.95 9.07 -24.83
C LEU A 451 5.45 8.01 -23.83
N THR A 452 6.53 7.32 -24.17
CA THR A 452 7.11 6.27 -23.33
C THR A 452 7.93 6.83 -22.17
N MET A 453 8.09 6.04 -21.11
CA MET A 453 8.80 6.46 -19.90
C MET A 453 10.23 6.93 -20.18
N ASN A 454 10.99 6.22 -21.01
CA ASN A 454 12.34 6.63 -21.41
C ASN A 454 12.30 7.96 -22.17
N GLN A 455 11.40 8.12 -23.14
CA GLN A 455 11.23 9.36 -23.90
C GLN A 455 10.90 10.54 -22.98
N HIS A 456 9.96 10.34 -22.06
CA HIS A 456 9.50 11.36 -21.11
C HIS A 456 10.62 11.82 -20.16
N PHE A 457 11.36 10.86 -19.59
CA PHE A 457 12.51 11.21 -18.74
C PHE A 457 13.59 11.98 -19.51
N GLY A 458 13.88 11.59 -20.76
CA GLY A 458 14.80 12.31 -21.64
C GLY A 458 14.36 13.75 -21.89
N MET A 459 13.08 13.96 -22.20
CA MET A 459 12.47 15.29 -22.37
C MET A 459 12.57 16.17 -21.11
N HIS A 460 12.65 15.56 -19.92
CA HIS A 460 12.78 16.25 -18.63
C HIS A 460 14.22 16.34 -18.11
N GLY A 461 15.20 16.18 -19.00
CA GLY A 461 16.61 16.45 -18.75
C GLY A 461 17.40 15.30 -18.15
N TYR A 462 16.85 14.09 -18.13
CA TYR A 462 17.60 12.89 -17.76
C TYR A 462 18.48 12.42 -18.92
N GLN A 463 19.63 11.84 -18.60
CA GLN A 463 20.38 11.02 -19.55
C GLN A 463 19.78 9.63 -19.58
N THR A 464 19.18 9.23 -20.70
CA THR A 464 18.46 7.95 -20.81
C THR A 464 19.35 6.89 -21.47
N ILE A 465 19.66 5.84 -20.72
CA ILE A 465 20.56 4.77 -21.16
C ILE A 465 19.84 3.44 -21.03
N GLY A 466 19.73 2.71 -22.13
CA GLY A 466 19.05 1.42 -22.19
C GLY A 466 19.97 0.30 -22.62
N MET A 467 19.82 -0.89 -22.02
CA MET A 467 20.44 -2.11 -22.50
C MET A 467 19.62 -3.35 -22.19
N GLY A 468 19.79 -4.37 -23.02
CA GLY A 468 19.17 -5.68 -22.81
C GLY A 468 17.66 -5.67 -23.05
N LYS A 469 16.93 -6.51 -22.31
CA LYS A 469 15.49 -6.71 -22.52
C LYS A 469 14.67 -5.75 -21.67
N ILE A 470 14.47 -4.52 -22.15
CA ILE A 470 13.52 -3.54 -21.58
C ILE A 470 12.17 -3.67 -22.26
N TYR A 471 12.16 -3.49 -23.59
CA TYR A 471 11.06 -3.89 -24.47
C TYR A 471 11.27 -5.31 -25.00
N HIS A 472 10.22 -5.90 -25.60
CA HIS A 472 10.35 -7.18 -26.31
C HIS A 472 10.72 -6.94 -27.78
N GLY A 473 11.83 -7.53 -28.21
CA GLY A 473 12.32 -7.46 -29.59
C GLY A 473 13.77 -7.95 -29.66
N HIS A 474 14.33 -8.02 -30.86
CA HIS A 474 15.79 -8.17 -30.99
C HIS A 474 16.47 -6.98 -30.32
N SER A 475 17.60 -7.21 -29.63
CA SER A 475 18.50 -6.13 -29.24
C SER A 475 18.74 -5.27 -30.49
N SER A 476 18.46 -3.97 -30.40
CA SER A 476 18.47 -2.99 -31.52
C SER A 476 17.32 -3.05 -32.56
N GLY A 477 16.18 -3.67 -32.26
CA GLY A 477 15.02 -3.67 -33.16
C GLY A 477 14.10 -2.44 -32.99
N PRO A 478 13.26 -2.08 -33.98
CA PRO A 478 12.30 -0.95 -33.86
C PRO A 478 11.36 -1.03 -32.65
N ALA A 479 11.14 -2.23 -32.10
CA ALA A 479 10.32 -2.42 -30.90
C ALA A 479 10.97 -1.89 -29.61
N THR A 480 12.28 -1.66 -29.59
CA THR A 480 13.01 -1.17 -28.40
C THR A 480 13.06 0.35 -28.28
N ASP A 481 12.32 1.05 -29.14
CA ASP A 481 12.14 2.50 -29.06
C ASP A 481 13.45 3.29 -29.16
N LEU A 482 14.35 2.86 -30.06
CA LEU A 482 15.74 3.31 -30.14
C LEU A 482 15.91 4.82 -30.28
N GLU A 483 15.00 5.49 -30.98
CA GLU A 483 15.05 6.93 -31.23
C GLU A 483 14.82 7.77 -29.96
N ASN A 484 14.31 7.14 -28.89
CA ASN A 484 13.95 7.80 -27.63
C ASN A 484 14.88 7.43 -26.47
N TRP A 485 16.08 6.92 -26.77
CA TRP A 485 17.17 6.75 -25.82
C TRP A 485 18.33 7.69 -26.21
N ASP A 486 18.91 8.41 -25.24
CA ASP A 486 20.16 9.13 -25.47
C ASP A 486 21.28 8.15 -25.83
N THR A 487 21.26 6.96 -25.24
CA THR A 487 22.21 5.89 -25.55
C THR A 487 21.56 4.52 -25.41
N TRP A 488 21.61 3.73 -26.48
CA TRP A 488 21.28 2.31 -26.45
C TRP A 488 22.56 1.47 -26.55
N ILE A 489 22.72 0.50 -25.64
CA ILE A 489 23.92 -0.33 -25.58
C ILE A 489 23.58 -1.76 -25.98
N ASP A 490 24.14 -2.17 -27.11
CA ASP A 490 23.99 -3.52 -27.59
C ASP A 490 24.98 -4.48 -26.96
N VAL A 491 24.42 -5.53 -26.38
CA VAL A 491 25.14 -6.65 -25.81
C VAL A 491 24.60 -7.91 -26.45
N SER A 492 25.48 -8.67 -27.09
CA SER A 492 25.16 -9.95 -27.72
C SER A 492 26.15 -11.03 -27.32
N THR A 493 25.67 -12.25 -27.21
CA THR A 493 26.50 -13.45 -27.03
C THR A 493 25.75 -14.66 -27.55
N SER A 494 26.44 -15.80 -27.68
CA SER A 494 25.77 -17.06 -27.97
C SER A 494 24.91 -17.49 -26.77
N GLU A 495 23.72 -18.02 -27.02
CA GLU A 495 22.82 -18.52 -25.97
C GLU A 495 23.46 -19.67 -25.16
N TYR A 496 24.27 -20.51 -25.83
CA TYR A 496 24.97 -21.65 -25.21
C TYR A 496 26.48 -21.44 -25.17
N ALA A 497 27.11 -21.89 -24.10
CA ALA A 497 28.55 -21.94 -23.95
C ALA A 497 29.13 -23.27 -24.51
N LEU A 498 28.48 -24.40 -24.26
CA LEU A 498 29.01 -25.72 -24.60
C LEU A 498 28.91 -26.00 -26.11
N GLN A 499 30.00 -26.43 -26.72
CA GLN A 499 30.06 -26.71 -28.15
C GLN A 499 29.01 -27.75 -28.58
N LYS A 500 28.81 -28.81 -27.78
CA LYS A 500 27.78 -29.83 -28.04
C LYS A 500 26.37 -29.24 -28.21
N ASN A 501 26.02 -28.21 -27.44
CA ASN A 501 24.69 -27.60 -27.50
C ASN A 501 24.57 -26.68 -28.73
N LYS A 502 25.65 -25.99 -29.11
CA LYS A 502 25.73 -25.23 -30.37
C LYS A 502 25.61 -26.14 -31.59
N ASP A 503 26.25 -27.31 -31.53
CA ASP A 503 26.17 -28.32 -32.59
C ASP A 503 24.74 -28.87 -32.72
N LEU A 504 24.04 -29.10 -31.59
CA LEU A 504 22.63 -29.49 -31.59
C LEU A 504 21.73 -28.44 -32.23
N VAL A 505 21.93 -27.15 -31.94
CA VAL A 505 21.20 -26.05 -32.60
C VAL A 505 21.45 -26.09 -34.11
N THR A 506 22.72 -26.17 -34.51
CA THR A 506 23.12 -26.21 -35.92
C THR A 506 22.51 -27.40 -36.66
N GLN A 507 22.48 -28.57 -36.02
CA GLN A 507 21.88 -29.77 -36.58
C GLN A 507 20.37 -29.63 -36.71
N ALA A 508 19.68 -29.13 -35.67
CA ALA A 508 18.24 -28.94 -35.69
C ALA A 508 17.78 -27.93 -36.77
N LEU A 509 18.57 -26.87 -37.01
CA LEU A 509 18.35 -25.92 -38.10
C LEU A 509 18.49 -26.56 -39.49
N LYS A 510 19.48 -27.45 -39.67
CA LYS A 510 19.67 -28.19 -40.93
C LYS A 510 18.54 -29.17 -41.19
N ASP A 511 18.18 -29.95 -40.17
CA ASP A 511 17.19 -31.02 -40.30
C ASP A 511 15.75 -30.50 -40.32
N LYS A 512 15.54 -29.24 -39.89
CA LYS A 512 14.22 -28.62 -39.71
C LYS A 512 13.29 -29.48 -38.84
N THR A 513 13.87 -30.14 -37.83
CA THR A 513 13.19 -31.15 -37.00
C THR A 513 12.18 -30.56 -36.03
N LYS A 514 12.38 -29.31 -35.61
CA LYS A 514 11.52 -28.57 -34.67
C LYS A 514 11.42 -27.10 -35.07
N GLY A 515 10.49 -26.38 -34.44
CA GLY A 515 10.29 -24.94 -34.68
C GLY A 515 9.53 -24.63 -35.97
N SER A 516 9.49 -23.36 -36.31
CA SER A 516 8.86 -22.81 -37.53
C SER A 516 9.75 -21.73 -38.14
N THR A 517 9.34 -21.20 -39.30
CA THR A 517 10.03 -20.07 -39.94
C THR A 517 10.10 -18.82 -39.06
N HIS A 518 9.11 -18.62 -38.17
CA HIS A 518 9.03 -17.45 -37.28
C HIS A 518 9.57 -17.74 -35.87
N ALA A 519 9.82 -19.00 -35.53
CA ALA A 519 10.39 -19.44 -34.26
C ALA A 519 11.29 -20.67 -34.51
N PRO A 520 12.54 -20.46 -34.95
CA PRO A 520 13.41 -21.54 -35.36
C PRO A 520 13.73 -22.51 -34.20
N PRO A 521 14.15 -23.75 -34.52
CA PRO A 521 14.55 -24.71 -33.50
C PRO A 521 15.68 -24.19 -32.61
N GLU A 522 15.67 -24.66 -31.38
CA GLU A 522 16.62 -24.31 -30.32
C GLU A 522 17.32 -25.56 -29.78
N GLY A 523 18.45 -25.36 -29.12
CA GLY A 523 19.20 -26.36 -28.37
C GLY A 523 18.42 -26.89 -27.16
N PRO A 524 19.10 -27.50 -26.17
CA PRO A 524 18.43 -28.03 -24.99
C PRO A 524 17.82 -26.93 -24.12
N MET A 525 16.69 -27.20 -23.46
CA MET A 525 16.03 -26.25 -22.55
C MET A 525 16.89 -25.80 -21.36
N THR A 526 18.02 -26.46 -21.09
CA THR A 526 18.92 -26.13 -19.99
C THR A 526 20.39 -26.28 -20.35
N GLU A 527 21.25 -25.46 -19.77
CA GLU A 527 22.70 -25.65 -19.81
C GLU A 527 23.38 -25.32 -18.48
N LEU A 528 24.29 -26.20 -18.05
CA LEU A 528 25.14 -26.04 -16.88
C LEU A 528 26.64 -26.10 -17.26
N ALA A 529 27.15 -25.04 -17.90
CA ALA A 529 28.55 -24.99 -18.29
C ALA A 529 29.42 -24.47 -17.12
N ASP A 530 30.57 -25.09 -16.88
CA ASP A 530 31.54 -24.58 -15.90
C ASP A 530 32.36 -23.44 -16.51
N VAL A 531 31.82 -22.24 -16.44
CA VAL A 531 32.34 -21.04 -17.10
C VAL A 531 32.13 -19.80 -16.22
N PRO A 532 32.89 -18.71 -16.42
CA PRO A 532 32.63 -17.44 -15.75
C PRO A 532 31.27 -16.84 -16.13
N ASP A 533 30.73 -15.97 -15.26
CA ASP A 533 29.43 -15.29 -15.44
C ASP A 533 29.31 -14.56 -16.78
N ASP A 534 30.37 -13.84 -17.17
CA ASP A 534 30.45 -13.02 -18.38
C ASP A 534 30.50 -13.84 -19.69
N THR A 535 30.39 -15.16 -19.59
CA THR A 535 30.18 -16.02 -20.76
C THR A 535 28.75 -15.87 -21.31
N TYR A 536 27.77 -15.80 -20.41
CA TYR A 536 26.35 -15.67 -20.75
C TYR A 536 25.88 -14.21 -20.78
N ILE A 537 24.71 -13.99 -21.37
CA ILE A 537 24.25 -12.64 -21.73
C ILE A 537 24.10 -11.71 -20.53
N ASP A 538 23.56 -12.21 -19.41
CA ASP A 538 23.29 -11.37 -18.24
C ASP A 538 24.57 -11.00 -17.48
N GLY A 539 25.59 -11.87 -17.49
CA GLY A 539 26.92 -11.52 -16.99
C GLY A 539 27.55 -10.39 -17.80
N LYS A 540 27.49 -10.48 -19.13
CA LYS A 540 27.98 -9.40 -20.01
C LYS A 540 27.22 -8.09 -19.85
N ARG A 541 25.90 -8.15 -19.65
CA ARG A 541 25.07 -6.96 -19.38
C ARG A 541 25.43 -6.32 -18.05
N ALA A 542 25.60 -7.10 -16.98
CA ALA A 542 26.07 -6.58 -15.70
C ALA A 542 27.45 -5.93 -15.85
N ALA A 543 28.41 -6.61 -16.48
CA ALA A 543 29.74 -6.05 -16.74
C ALA A 543 29.68 -4.75 -17.55
N ARG A 544 28.72 -4.62 -18.48
CA ARG A 544 28.52 -3.40 -19.26
C ARG A 544 27.85 -2.29 -18.45
N ALA A 545 26.85 -2.61 -17.63
CA ALA A 545 26.20 -1.65 -16.73
C ALA A 545 27.18 -1.06 -15.71
N ILE A 546 28.11 -1.87 -15.17
CA ILE A 546 29.17 -1.39 -14.27
C ILE A 546 30.04 -0.33 -14.96
N LYS A 547 30.42 -0.55 -16.23
CA LYS A 547 31.19 0.45 -17.00
C LYS A 547 30.41 1.74 -17.23
N VAL A 548 29.09 1.65 -17.41
CA VAL A 548 28.22 2.82 -17.55
C VAL A 548 28.13 3.59 -16.23
N LEU A 549 27.96 2.90 -15.10
CA LEU A 549 27.95 3.52 -13.78
C LEU A 549 29.28 4.22 -13.47
N ASP A 550 30.41 3.63 -13.89
CA ASP A 550 31.74 4.25 -13.78
C ASP A 550 31.83 5.55 -14.59
N GLN A 551 31.25 5.59 -15.80
CA GLN A 551 31.18 6.82 -16.61
C GLN A 551 30.28 7.87 -15.96
N LEU A 552 29.07 7.49 -15.55
CA LEU A 552 28.09 8.37 -14.92
C LEU A 552 28.58 9.00 -13.62
N ALA A 553 29.40 8.27 -12.85
CA ALA A 553 30.03 8.80 -11.64
C ALA A 553 31.01 9.96 -11.93
N ASN A 554 31.62 9.98 -13.11
CA ASN A 554 32.57 11.00 -13.53
C ASN A 554 31.90 12.20 -14.23
N ASP A 555 30.71 12.02 -14.82
CA ASP A 555 30.02 13.04 -15.62
C ASP A 555 29.17 14.05 -14.80
N GLY A 556 28.97 13.75 -13.50
CA GLY A 556 28.83 14.73 -12.40
C GLY A 556 27.62 15.66 -12.30
N GLU A 557 26.88 15.99 -13.38
CA GLU A 557 25.84 17.04 -13.34
C GLU A 557 24.44 16.65 -13.84
N LYS A 558 24.31 15.79 -14.86
CA LYS A 558 23.01 15.40 -15.43
C LYS A 558 22.45 14.17 -14.70
N PRO A 559 21.19 14.17 -14.22
CA PRO A 559 20.59 12.97 -13.63
C PRO A 559 20.40 11.89 -14.70
N PHE A 560 20.52 10.61 -14.35
CA PHE A 560 20.39 9.51 -15.31
C PHE A 560 19.16 8.63 -15.07
N PHE A 561 18.65 8.05 -16.16
CA PHE A 561 17.70 6.93 -16.17
C PHE A 561 18.41 5.76 -16.86
N LEU A 562 18.95 4.84 -16.08
CA LEU A 562 19.67 3.66 -16.56
C LEU A 562 18.77 2.44 -16.47
N ALA A 563 18.35 1.92 -17.62
CA ALA A 563 17.53 0.73 -17.72
C ALA A 563 18.38 -0.49 -18.09
N VAL A 564 18.40 -1.50 -17.21
CA VAL A 564 19.16 -2.74 -17.39
C VAL A 564 18.19 -3.92 -17.45
N GLY A 565 18.03 -4.50 -18.63
CA GLY A 565 17.14 -5.64 -18.87
C GLY A 565 17.87 -6.97 -18.89
N PHE A 566 17.67 -7.80 -17.88
CA PHE A 566 18.17 -9.17 -17.81
C PHE A 566 17.20 -10.17 -18.45
N THR A 567 17.73 -11.24 -19.06
CA THR A 567 16.94 -12.25 -19.78
C THR A 567 16.60 -13.45 -18.90
N LYS A 568 17.46 -13.87 -17.98
CA LYS A 568 17.17 -15.02 -17.13
C LYS A 568 16.21 -14.61 -16.01
N PRO A 569 15.25 -15.47 -15.62
CA PRO A 569 15.19 -16.90 -15.93
C PRO A 569 14.44 -17.33 -17.21
N HIS A 570 14.15 -16.46 -18.20
CA HIS A 570 13.55 -16.89 -19.48
C HIS A 570 14.33 -18.03 -20.15
N LEU A 571 13.60 -18.97 -20.75
CA LEU A 571 14.15 -20.12 -21.48
C LEU A 571 15.14 -19.70 -22.60
N PRO A 572 16.16 -20.53 -22.91
CA PRO A 572 16.58 -21.72 -22.16
C PRO A 572 17.15 -21.36 -20.80
N PHE A 573 17.00 -22.25 -19.81
CA PHE A 573 17.59 -22.08 -18.48
C PHE A 573 19.09 -22.36 -18.53
N VAL A 574 19.86 -21.37 -18.96
CA VAL A 574 21.32 -21.43 -19.06
C VAL A 574 21.93 -20.58 -17.95
N ALA A 575 22.82 -21.19 -17.18
CA ALA A 575 23.54 -20.53 -16.10
C ALA A 575 24.88 -21.25 -15.85
N PRO A 576 25.91 -20.54 -15.38
CA PRO A 576 27.16 -21.17 -14.95
C PRO A 576 26.95 -22.27 -13.90
N LYS A 577 27.74 -23.34 -13.98
CA LYS A 577 27.66 -24.53 -13.12
C LYS A 577 27.58 -24.19 -11.63
N LYS A 578 28.32 -23.18 -11.17
CA LYS A 578 28.32 -22.74 -9.76
C LYS A 578 26.93 -22.40 -9.21
N TYR A 579 25.98 -21.93 -10.04
CA TYR A 579 24.60 -21.66 -9.60
C TYR A 579 23.71 -22.90 -9.61
N TRP A 580 24.03 -23.90 -10.42
CA TRP A 580 23.40 -25.21 -10.35
C TRP A 580 23.81 -25.94 -9.07
N ASP A 581 25.09 -25.83 -8.70
CA ASP A 581 25.66 -26.49 -7.52
C ASP A 581 25.10 -25.95 -6.19
N LEU A 582 24.37 -24.84 -6.21
CA LEU A 582 23.63 -24.31 -5.06
C LEU A 582 22.46 -25.20 -4.61
N TYR A 583 22.00 -26.10 -5.49
CA TYR A 583 20.80 -26.88 -5.28
C TYR A 583 21.03 -28.36 -5.50
N ASP A 584 20.43 -29.17 -4.63
CA ASP A 584 20.23 -30.59 -4.91
C ASP A 584 19.02 -30.76 -5.84
N ARG A 585 19.25 -31.31 -7.04
CA ARG A 585 18.19 -31.58 -8.03
C ARG A 585 17.08 -32.45 -7.46
N ASP A 586 17.43 -33.41 -6.60
CA ASP A 586 16.45 -34.38 -6.13
C ASP A 586 15.49 -33.84 -5.08
N SER A 587 15.84 -32.69 -4.48
CA SER A 587 14.97 -31.95 -3.56
C SER A 587 13.77 -31.27 -4.24
N PHE A 588 13.82 -31.07 -5.57
CA PHE A 588 12.71 -30.45 -6.30
C PHE A 588 11.53 -31.40 -6.47
N SER A 589 10.33 -30.87 -6.27
CA SER A 589 9.06 -31.55 -6.50
C SER A 589 8.12 -30.68 -7.33
N MET A 590 7.25 -31.33 -8.11
CA MET A 590 6.22 -30.63 -8.86
C MET A 590 5.18 -30.04 -7.90
N PRO A 591 4.61 -28.87 -8.20
CA PRO A 591 3.61 -28.28 -7.33
C PRO A 591 2.31 -29.11 -7.34
N SER A 592 1.53 -29.03 -6.26
CA SER A 592 0.34 -29.86 -6.08
C SER A 592 -0.88 -29.41 -6.91
N ASN A 593 -0.87 -28.18 -7.42
CA ASN A 593 -1.91 -27.64 -8.29
C ASN A 593 -1.83 -28.23 -9.70
N SER A 594 -2.19 -29.50 -9.86
CA SER A 594 -2.21 -30.19 -11.14
C SER A 594 -3.50 -29.94 -11.92
N GLY A 595 -3.37 -29.71 -13.23
CA GLY A 595 -4.49 -29.67 -14.17
C GLY A 595 -5.19 -28.31 -14.32
N ARG A 596 -6.16 -28.30 -15.24
CA ARG A 596 -6.94 -27.12 -15.63
C ARG A 596 -8.12 -26.94 -14.66
N PRO A 597 -8.38 -25.73 -14.16
CA PRO A 597 -9.52 -25.48 -13.26
C PRO A 597 -10.87 -25.74 -13.96
N PRO A 598 -11.93 -26.12 -13.23
CA PRO A 598 -13.25 -26.33 -13.81
C PRO A 598 -13.76 -25.11 -14.59
N GLN A 599 -14.34 -25.34 -15.77
CA GLN A 599 -14.87 -24.33 -16.70
C GLN A 599 -13.84 -23.36 -17.31
N TRP A 600 -12.55 -23.47 -16.97
CA TRP A 600 -11.51 -22.73 -17.70
C TRP A 600 -11.42 -23.24 -19.15
N PRO A 601 -11.40 -22.38 -20.18
CA PRO A 601 -11.27 -22.83 -21.56
C PRO A 601 -9.94 -23.53 -21.84
N GLU A 602 -9.92 -24.57 -22.67
CA GLU A 602 -8.70 -25.35 -22.96
C GLU A 602 -7.57 -24.54 -23.59
N ASP A 603 -7.93 -23.77 -24.61
CA ASP A 603 -7.07 -22.86 -25.33
C ASP A 603 -6.57 -21.69 -24.47
N ALA A 604 -7.21 -21.44 -23.33
CA ALA A 604 -6.85 -20.42 -22.36
C ALA A 604 -5.99 -20.93 -21.18
N ALA A 605 -5.86 -22.24 -21.01
CA ALA A 605 -5.08 -22.84 -19.92
C ALA A 605 -3.61 -23.08 -20.27
N PHE A 606 -3.23 -22.83 -21.54
CA PHE A 606 -1.88 -22.99 -22.07
C PHE A 606 -1.23 -24.35 -21.75
N THR A 607 -1.99 -25.45 -21.83
CA THR A 607 -1.55 -26.80 -21.40
C THR A 607 -0.43 -27.41 -22.26
N LYS A 608 -0.13 -26.85 -23.43
CA LYS A 608 0.86 -27.39 -24.37
C LYS A 608 2.25 -26.79 -24.27
N ALA A 609 2.42 -25.72 -23.48
CA ALA A 609 3.68 -24.99 -23.36
C ALA A 609 4.37 -24.74 -24.72
N ASN A 610 3.65 -24.19 -25.70
CA ASN A 610 4.09 -24.12 -27.11
C ASN A 610 5.48 -23.45 -27.28
N GLU A 611 5.85 -22.54 -26.38
CA GLU A 611 7.18 -21.93 -26.34
C GLU A 611 8.32 -22.96 -26.21
N MET A 612 8.09 -24.08 -25.52
CA MET A 612 9.08 -25.14 -25.31
C MET A 612 9.21 -26.10 -26.50
N GLN A 613 8.25 -26.13 -27.43
CA GLN A 613 8.22 -27.14 -28.51
C GLN A 613 9.38 -27.01 -29.50
N ARG A 614 10.04 -25.85 -29.56
CA ARG A 614 11.20 -25.61 -30.43
C ARG A 614 12.51 -26.21 -29.91
N TYR A 615 12.60 -26.57 -28.63
CA TYR A 615 13.84 -27.08 -28.02
C TYR A 615 14.05 -28.56 -28.36
N VAL A 616 15.29 -28.96 -28.70
CA VAL A 616 15.61 -30.33 -29.15
C VAL A 616 15.22 -31.41 -28.15
N ASP A 617 15.23 -31.12 -26.85
CA ASP A 617 14.93 -32.06 -25.77
C ASP A 617 13.47 -31.99 -25.27
N TYR A 618 12.59 -31.27 -25.95
CA TYR A 618 11.14 -31.35 -25.75
C TYR A 618 10.59 -32.73 -26.15
N VAL A 619 9.75 -33.34 -25.32
CA VAL A 619 9.19 -34.68 -25.53
C VAL A 619 7.66 -34.70 -25.42
N GLY A 620 7.02 -35.65 -26.10
CA GLY A 620 5.58 -35.86 -26.03
C GLY A 620 4.75 -34.72 -26.65
N ASN A 621 3.47 -34.65 -26.26
CA ASN A 621 2.49 -33.67 -26.75
C ASN A 621 2.33 -32.45 -25.83
N GLY A 622 2.99 -32.46 -24.66
CA GLY A 622 2.89 -31.40 -23.66
C GLY A 622 3.64 -31.72 -22.37
N PRO A 623 3.74 -30.75 -21.45
CA PRO A 623 4.28 -30.91 -20.10
C PRO A 623 3.81 -32.15 -19.32
N LYS A 624 2.58 -32.62 -19.56
CA LYS A 624 2.04 -33.84 -18.92
C LYS A 624 2.81 -35.12 -19.27
N ASP A 625 3.47 -35.14 -20.43
CA ASP A 625 4.24 -36.28 -20.92
C ASP A 625 5.72 -36.18 -20.53
N PHE A 626 6.14 -35.10 -19.87
CA PHE A 626 7.52 -34.93 -19.44
C PHE A 626 7.85 -35.94 -18.33
N PRO A 627 8.93 -36.73 -18.48
CA PRO A 627 9.36 -37.63 -17.41
C PRO A 627 9.76 -36.81 -16.18
N GLN A 628 9.62 -37.40 -14.99
CA GLN A 628 9.94 -36.73 -13.73
C GLN A 628 11.37 -36.17 -13.69
N SER A 629 12.32 -36.87 -14.29
CA SER A 629 13.72 -36.43 -14.39
C SER A 629 13.88 -35.15 -15.23
N LEU A 630 13.09 -34.97 -16.29
CA LEU A 630 13.04 -33.74 -17.08
C LEU A 630 12.44 -32.61 -16.24
N ASN A 631 11.30 -32.85 -15.59
CA ASN A 631 10.65 -31.85 -14.74
C ASN A 631 11.56 -31.34 -13.62
N LYS A 632 12.23 -32.24 -12.87
CA LYS A 632 13.21 -31.85 -11.85
C LYS A 632 14.38 -31.06 -12.43
N ARG A 633 14.89 -31.44 -13.62
CA ARG A 633 15.95 -30.70 -14.31
C ARG A 633 15.51 -29.28 -14.69
N LEU A 634 14.28 -29.10 -15.14
CA LEU A 634 13.74 -27.79 -15.49
C LEU A 634 13.55 -26.90 -14.25
N LEU A 635 13.02 -27.45 -13.14
CA LEU A 635 12.90 -26.75 -11.86
C LEU A 635 14.29 -26.29 -11.35
N HIS A 636 15.25 -27.21 -11.36
CA HIS A 636 16.65 -26.93 -11.00
C HIS A 636 17.26 -25.84 -11.89
N GLY A 637 16.99 -25.89 -13.20
CA GLY A 637 17.46 -24.90 -14.16
C GLY A 637 16.89 -23.51 -13.93
N TYR A 638 15.58 -23.41 -13.67
CA TYR A 638 14.96 -22.12 -13.34
C TYR A 638 15.57 -21.52 -12.06
N ALA A 639 15.74 -22.33 -11.01
CA ALA A 639 16.36 -21.87 -9.76
C ALA A 639 17.83 -21.41 -9.96
N ALA A 640 18.61 -22.16 -10.73
CA ALA A 640 19.98 -21.79 -11.08
C ALA A 640 20.04 -20.49 -11.91
N ALA A 641 19.15 -20.34 -12.90
CA ALA A 641 19.05 -19.15 -13.72
C ALA A 641 18.59 -17.91 -12.92
N ALA A 642 17.67 -18.09 -11.97
CA ALA A 642 17.24 -17.04 -11.04
C ALA A 642 18.37 -16.61 -10.09
N SER A 643 19.19 -17.55 -9.60
CA SER A 643 20.37 -17.24 -8.76
C SER A 643 21.48 -16.55 -9.56
N PHE A 644 21.62 -16.91 -10.84
CA PHE A 644 22.56 -16.26 -11.75
C PHE A 644 22.19 -14.80 -12.00
N VAL A 645 20.91 -14.49 -12.25
CA VAL A 645 20.48 -13.10 -12.41
C VAL A 645 20.58 -12.34 -11.08
N ASP A 646 20.29 -12.97 -9.94
CA ASP A 646 20.51 -12.37 -8.60
C ASP A 646 21.96 -11.91 -8.42
N ALA A 647 22.95 -12.77 -8.72
CA ALA A 647 24.35 -12.41 -8.62
C ALA A 647 24.73 -11.23 -9.55
N ASN A 648 24.15 -11.18 -10.75
CA ASN A 648 24.37 -10.08 -11.69
C ASN A 648 23.69 -8.78 -11.26
N VAL A 649 22.53 -8.84 -10.60
CA VAL A 649 21.91 -7.69 -9.94
C VAL A 649 22.83 -7.20 -8.82
N GLY A 650 23.35 -8.09 -7.98
CA GLY A 650 24.33 -7.77 -6.93
C GLY A 650 25.52 -7.00 -7.48
N ARG A 651 26.16 -7.50 -8.54
CA ARG A 651 27.29 -6.82 -9.21
C ARG A 651 26.98 -5.39 -9.65
N VAL A 652 25.75 -5.12 -10.13
CA VAL A 652 25.34 -3.77 -10.55
C VAL A 652 25.05 -2.88 -9.34
N LEU A 653 24.41 -3.41 -8.31
CA LEU A 653 24.13 -2.68 -7.06
C LEU A 653 25.40 -2.35 -6.29
N ASP A 654 26.33 -3.29 -6.19
CA ASP A 654 27.63 -3.09 -5.55
C ASP A 654 28.42 -2.00 -6.30
N ALA A 655 28.43 -2.03 -7.64
CA ALA A 655 29.04 -0.95 -8.42
C ALA A 655 28.34 0.41 -8.22
N LEU A 656 27.02 0.44 -8.06
CA LEU A 656 26.30 1.69 -7.75
C LEU A 656 26.75 2.27 -6.40
N GLU A 657 26.96 1.41 -5.40
CA GLU A 657 27.44 1.75 -4.06
C GLU A 657 28.91 2.18 -4.07
N GLU A 658 29.80 1.37 -4.65
CA GLU A 658 31.25 1.63 -4.76
C GLU A 658 31.56 2.94 -5.49
N LYS A 659 30.72 3.33 -6.45
CA LYS A 659 30.88 4.59 -7.22
C LYS A 659 30.22 5.80 -6.56
N GLY A 660 29.67 5.64 -5.35
CA GLY A 660 29.04 6.74 -4.60
C GLY A 660 27.74 7.26 -5.22
N LEU A 661 27.11 6.47 -6.11
CA LEU A 661 25.88 6.86 -6.79
C LEU A 661 24.63 6.45 -6.02
N ALA A 662 24.73 5.49 -5.08
CA ALA A 662 23.61 4.91 -4.37
C ALA A 662 22.75 5.95 -3.63
N ASP A 663 23.36 6.92 -2.95
CA ASP A 663 22.63 7.89 -2.10
C ASP A 663 21.73 8.88 -2.87
N ASN A 664 21.89 8.97 -4.19
CA ASN A 664 21.05 9.77 -5.07
C ASN A 664 20.33 8.94 -6.13
N THR A 665 20.25 7.61 -5.99
CA THR A 665 19.65 6.75 -7.02
C THR A 665 18.46 5.96 -6.47
N ILE A 666 17.30 6.16 -7.09
CA ILE A 666 16.13 5.30 -6.95
C ILE A 666 16.42 4.00 -7.70
N VAL A 667 16.25 2.86 -7.04
CA VAL A 667 16.41 1.53 -7.65
C VAL A 667 15.05 0.87 -7.74
N VAL A 668 14.68 0.44 -8.94
CA VAL A 668 13.48 -0.37 -9.19
C VAL A 668 13.91 -1.72 -9.73
N LEU A 669 13.43 -2.80 -9.12
CA LEU A 669 13.53 -4.15 -9.66
C LEU A 669 12.14 -4.71 -9.88
N TRP A 670 11.87 -5.20 -11.09
CA TRP A 670 10.57 -5.78 -11.44
C TRP A 670 10.71 -6.97 -12.39
N GLY A 671 9.79 -7.94 -12.25
CA GLY A 671 9.56 -8.99 -13.26
C GLY A 671 8.48 -8.56 -14.25
N ASP A 672 8.62 -8.89 -15.54
CA ASP A 672 7.63 -8.49 -16.55
C ASP A 672 6.34 -9.30 -16.50
N HIS A 673 6.43 -10.55 -16.10
CA HIS A 673 5.31 -11.40 -15.72
C HIS A 673 5.80 -12.59 -14.89
N GLY A 674 4.87 -13.37 -14.34
CA GLY A 674 5.17 -14.61 -13.64
C GLY A 674 5.50 -15.77 -14.58
N TRP A 675 5.46 -16.99 -14.04
CA TRP A 675 5.84 -18.22 -14.74
C TRP A 675 5.29 -19.48 -14.04
N LYS A 676 4.81 -20.45 -14.84
CA LYS A 676 4.44 -21.79 -14.39
C LYS A 676 5.67 -22.69 -14.29
N LEU A 677 5.88 -23.24 -13.11
CA LEU A 677 6.95 -24.20 -12.80
C LEU A 677 6.36 -25.60 -12.59
N GLY A 678 5.51 -26.03 -13.53
CA GLY A 678 4.69 -27.23 -13.38
C GLY A 678 3.27 -26.96 -12.88
N ASP A 679 2.99 -25.74 -12.43
CA ASP A 679 1.66 -25.26 -12.05
C ASP A 679 0.65 -25.57 -13.17
N HIS A 680 -0.54 -26.04 -12.78
CA HIS A 680 -1.61 -26.47 -13.68
C HIS A 680 -1.20 -27.56 -14.68
N SER A 681 -0.19 -28.36 -14.34
CA SER A 681 0.45 -29.33 -15.23
C SER A 681 0.95 -28.69 -16.54
N SER A 682 1.50 -27.48 -16.44
CA SER A 682 2.05 -26.75 -17.57
C SER A 682 3.33 -25.99 -17.19
N TRP A 683 3.94 -25.35 -18.19
CA TRP A 683 5.13 -24.51 -18.06
C TRP A 683 4.92 -23.18 -18.81
N CYS A 684 5.86 -22.26 -18.64
CA CYS A 684 5.87 -20.94 -19.26
C CYS A 684 4.80 -19.99 -18.71
N LYS A 685 4.43 -18.98 -19.49
CA LYS A 685 3.44 -17.94 -19.17
C LYS A 685 2.15 -18.13 -19.97
N HIS A 686 1.49 -17.05 -20.40
CA HIS A 686 0.37 -17.06 -21.35
C HIS A 686 -1.03 -17.38 -20.78
N THR A 687 -1.29 -17.01 -19.52
CA THR A 687 -2.63 -17.15 -18.91
C THR A 687 -2.95 -15.97 -17.99
N ASN A 688 -4.17 -15.95 -17.44
CA ASN A 688 -4.60 -15.03 -16.38
C ASN A 688 -4.44 -15.62 -14.96
N PHE A 689 -3.73 -16.74 -14.80
CA PHE A 689 -3.47 -17.33 -13.48
C PHE A 689 -2.63 -16.39 -12.60
N GLU A 690 -2.77 -16.51 -11.28
CA GLU A 690 -1.96 -15.85 -10.26
C GLU A 690 -0.47 -16.06 -10.49
N CYS A 691 -0.06 -17.30 -10.78
CA CYS A 691 1.34 -17.66 -11.01
C CYS A 691 1.96 -17.00 -12.25
N ASP A 692 1.14 -16.61 -13.23
CA ASP A 692 1.57 -15.96 -14.47
C ASP A 692 1.46 -14.42 -14.40
N THR A 693 0.55 -13.89 -13.58
CA THR A 693 0.28 -12.43 -13.53
C THR A 693 0.95 -11.73 -12.35
N ARG A 694 1.20 -12.43 -11.24
CA ARG A 694 1.90 -11.88 -10.07
C ARG A 694 3.40 -11.82 -10.33
N VAL A 695 4.00 -10.66 -10.05
CA VAL A 695 5.42 -10.38 -10.32
C VAL A 695 6.14 -9.90 -9.07
N PRO A 696 7.46 -10.10 -8.95
CA PRO A 696 8.24 -9.43 -7.93
C PRO A 696 8.36 -7.95 -8.29
N LEU A 697 8.20 -7.09 -7.29
CA LEU A 697 8.48 -5.67 -7.39
C LEU A 697 9.15 -5.20 -6.09
N ILE A 698 10.30 -4.56 -6.23
CA ILE A 698 11.03 -3.92 -5.12
C ILE A 698 11.41 -2.52 -5.58
N VAL A 699 11.14 -1.53 -4.74
CA VAL A 699 11.52 -0.14 -4.98
C VAL A 699 12.30 0.38 -3.78
N ARG A 700 13.49 0.91 -4.03
CA ARG A 700 14.33 1.56 -3.03
C ARG A 700 14.54 3.01 -3.44
N ASP A 701 14.08 3.93 -2.60
CA ASP A 701 14.42 5.34 -2.68
C ASP A 701 15.31 5.70 -1.49
N PRO A 702 16.55 6.20 -1.68
CA PRO A 702 17.46 6.54 -0.57
C PRO A 702 16.88 7.55 0.42
N ARG A 703 15.84 8.28 0.01
CA ARG A 703 15.23 9.36 0.78
C ARG A 703 14.05 8.89 1.63
N MET A 704 13.65 7.62 1.50
CA MET A 704 12.45 7.04 2.14
C MET A 704 12.82 5.91 3.10
N ASN A 705 11.81 5.41 3.83
CA ASN A 705 11.96 4.29 4.75
C ASN A 705 12.42 3.01 4.01
N SER A 706 13.17 2.16 4.72
CA SER A 706 13.72 0.92 4.20
C SER A 706 13.27 -0.30 5.00
N GLY A 707 13.44 -1.49 4.44
CA GLY A 707 13.13 -2.76 5.10
C GLY A 707 11.64 -3.03 5.28
N GLN A 708 10.80 -2.40 4.47
CA GLN A 708 9.36 -2.49 4.57
C GLN A 708 8.77 -3.47 3.55
N THR A 709 7.60 -4.02 3.86
CA THR A 709 6.83 -4.83 2.93
C THR A 709 5.40 -4.33 2.87
N THR A 710 4.78 -4.33 1.71
CA THR A 710 3.35 -4.01 1.56
C THR A 710 2.58 -5.13 0.88
N ASP A 711 1.37 -5.34 1.38
CA ASP A 711 0.39 -6.30 0.90
C ASP A 711 -0.70 -5.64 0.04
N ARG A 712 -0.57 -4.32 -0.21
CA ARG A 712 -1.48 -3.54 -1.06
C ARG A 712 -1.30 -3.95 -2.52
N LEU A 713 -2.41 -3.93 -3.26
CA LEU A 713 -2.41 -4.30 -4.68
C LEU A 713 -1.80 -3.17 -5.49
N VAL A 714 -0.78 -3.48 -6.29
CA VAL A 714 -0.20 -2.55 -7.27
C VAL A 714 -0.17 -3.20 -8.65
N GLU A 715 -0.25 -2.37 -9.68
CA GLU A 715 -0.14 -2.78 -11.08
C GLU A 715 1.19 -2.30 -11.65
N LEU A 716 1.83 -3.04 -12.54
CA LEU A 716 3.11 -2.64 -13.15
C LEU A 716 3.04 -1.26 -13.84
N ILE A 717 1.92 -0.92 -14.49
CA ILE A 717 1.70 0.42 -15.06
C ILE A 717 1.70 1.57 -14.03
N ASP A 718 1.59 1.27 -12.73
CA ASP A 718 1.70 2.27 -11.66
C ASP A 718 3.15 2.79 -11.51
N LEU A 719 4.15 2.08 -12.03
CA LEU A 719 5.56 2.51 -11.97
C LEU A 719 5.82 3.81 -12.72
N TYR A 720 5.17 4.03 -13.87
CA TYR A 720 5.36 5.25 -14.66
C TYR A 720 4.96 6.52 -13.87
N PRO A 721 3.71 6.67 -13.39
CA PRO A 721 3.34 7.82 -12.56
C PRO A 721 4.12 7.88 -11.25
N THR A 722 4.48 6.74 -10.64
CA THR A 722 5.28 6.72 -9.41
C THR A 722 6.67 7.30 -9.62
N LEU A 723 7.37 6.89 -10.69
CA LEU A 723 8.69 7.42 -10.99
C LEU A 723 8.63 8.91 -11.37
N CYS A 724 7.59 9.35 -12.08
CA CYS A 724 7.33 10.78 -12.29
C CYS A 724 7.20 11.53 -10.95
N ASP A 725 6.37 11.03 -10.03
CA ASP A 725 6.17 11.62 -8.70
C ASP A 725 7.47 11.68 -7.86
N LEU A 726 8.21 10.58 -7.77
CA LEU A 726 9.47 10.50 -7.02
C LEU A 726 10.58 11.41 -7.56
N THR A 727 10.58 11.65 -8.86
CA THR A 727 11.56 12.53 -9.54
C THR A 727 11.06 13.97 -9.72
N GLY A 728 9.81 14.24 -9.37
CA GLY A 728 9.17 15.54 -9.50
C GLY A 728 8.79 15.92 -10.93
N ILE A 729 8.80 14.96 -11.87
CA ILE A 729 8.33 15.08 -13.25
C ILE A 729 6.80 14.99 -13.27
N GLU A 730 6.13 15.76 -14.13
CA GLU A 730 4.68 15.67 -14.30
C GLU A 730 4.31 14.33 -14.96
N THR A 731 3.28 13.66 -14.45
CA THR A 731 2.79 12.42 -15.06
C THR A 731 2.05 12.73 -16.36
N PRO A 732 2.36 12.06 -17.49
CA PRO A 732 1.61 12.24 -18.72
C PRO A 732 0.11 11.92 -18.54
N ALA A 733 -0.76 12.78 -19.05
CA ALA A 733 -2.22 12.65 -18.86
C ALA A 733 -2.83 11.36 -19.43
N HIS A 734 -2.14 10.67 -20.35
CA HIS A 734 -2.61 9.41 -20.92
C HIS A 734 -2.39 8.20 -19.98
N CYS A 735 -1.50 8.32 -18.99
CA CYS A 735 -1.17 7.22 -18.07
C CYS A 735 -2.42 6.77 -17.30
N GLN A 736 -2.70 5.47 -17.35
CA GLN A 736 -3.81 4.82 -16.64
C GLN A 736 -3.39 4.24 -15.27
N GLY A 737 -2.08 4.23 -15.00
CA GLY A 737 -1.52 3.91 -13.69
C GLY A 737 -1.83 4.98 -12.64
N ARG A 738 -1.54 4.67 -11.38
CA ARG A 738 -1.64 5.60 -10.24
C ARG A 738 -0.31 5.57 -9.48
N SER A 739 0.20 6.73 -9.06
CA SER A 739 1.40 6.75 -8.22
C SER A 739 1.15 5.99 -6.92
N PHE A 740 2.01 5.03 -6.58
CA PHE A 740 2.01 4.34 -5.29
C PHE A 740 3.03 4.92 -4.31
N ARG A 741 3.52 6.14 -4.53
CA ARG A 741 4.50 6.81 -3.65
C ARG A 741 4.13 6.72 -2.17
N GLY A 742 2.86 6.89 -1.84
CA GLY A 742 2.38 6.77 -0.45
C GLY A 742 2.74 5.44 0.21
N LEU A 743 2.79 4.34 -0.56
CA LEU A 743 3.19 3.01 -0.07
C LEU A 743 4.68 2.90 0.24
N LEU A 744 5.51 3.81 -0.28
CA LEU A 744 6.94 3.87 0.03
C LEU A 744 7.23 4.60 1.34
N ASP A 745 6.34 5.51 1.75
CA ASP A 745 6.41 6.21 3.03
C ASP A 745 5.69 5.41 4.14
N ASP A 746 4.47 4.97 3.85
CA ASP A 746 3.60 4.16 4.71
C ASP A 746 3.07 2.94 3.93
N PRO A 747 3.61 1.73 4.18
CA PRO A 747 3.20 0.48 3.53
C PRO A 747 1.71 0.13 3.67
N GLU A 748 1.01 0.73 4.63
CA GLU A 748 -0.41 0.53 4.88
C GLU A 748 -1.32 1.61 4.28
N SER A 749 -0.75 2.64 3.66
CA SER A 749 -1.52 3.68 2.99
C SER A 749 -2.44 3.12 1.89
N GLY A 750 -3.51 3.85 1.59
CA GLY A 750 -4.48 3.45 0.58
C GLY A 750 -3.89 3.55 -0.84
N HIS A 751 -4.17 2.57 -1.70
CA HIS A 751 -3.83 2.64 -3.13
C HIS A 751 -4.93 2.05 -4.03
N ARG A 752 -4.85 0.75 -4.35
CA ARG A 752 -5.89 0.00 -5.08
C ARG A 752 -6.44 -1.12 -4.21
N TYR A 753 -7.73 -1.42 -4.36
CA TYR A 753 -8.37 -2.60 -3.77
C TYR A 753 -8.56 -3.74 -4.79
N SER A 754 -8.26 -3.50 -6.07
CA SER A 754 -8.36 -4.44 -7.18
C SER A 754 -7.20 -4.24 -8.18
N SER A 755 -6.81 -5.30 -8.88
CA SER A 755 -5.80 -5.30 -9.95
C SER A 755 -6.31 -6.04 -11.19
N TYR A 756 -6.11 -5.47 -12.37
CA TYR A 756 -6.66 -5.93 -13.64
C TYR A 756 -5.57 -6.46 -14.59
N SER A 757 -5.85 -7.63 -15.18
CA SER A 757 -5.04 -8.24 -16.25
C SER A 757 -5.96 -8.74 -17.37
N SER A 758 -5.44 -8.81 -18.59
CA SER A 758 -6.14 -9.40 -19.73
C SER A 758 -5.22 -10.36 -20.49
N TYR A 759 -5.81 -11.36 -21.16
CA TYR A 759 -5.04 -12.28 -21.99
C TYR A 759 -5.86 -12.81 -23.19
N PRO A 760 -5.39 -12.65 -24.44
CA PRO A 760 -6.04 -13.24 -25.60
C PRO A 760 -5.70 -14.74 -25.73
N ALA A 761 -6.73 -15.59 -25.74
CA ALA A 761 -6.64 -17.03 -25.92
C ALA A 761 -7.42 -17.47 -27.16
N TRP A 762 -6.70 -17.62 -28.29
CA TRP A 762 -7.19 -18.05 -29.60
C TRP A 762 -8.54 -17.44 -30.04
N LYS A 763 -9.67 -18.02 -29.62
CA LYS A 763 -11.03 -17.59 -29.98
C LYS A 763 -11.68 -16.65 -28.95
N SER A 764 -10.97 -16.30 -27.89
CA SER A 764 -11.51 -15.49 -26.80
C SER A 764 -10.50 -14.52 -26.20
N LEU A 765 -11.01 -13.47 -25.56
CA LEU A 765 -10.26 -12.56 -24.70
C LEU A 765 -10.68 -12.79 -23.26
N GLY A 766 -9.71 -13.08 -22.39
CA GLY A 766 -9.91 -13.24 -20.96
C GLY A 766 -9.62 -11.95 -20.23
N HIS A 767 -10.56 -11.48 -19.41
CA HIS A 767 -10.39 -10.35 -18.50
C HIS A 767 -10.42 -10.87 -17.07
N SER A 768 -9.41 -10.52 -16.27
CA SER A 768 -9.22 -10.98 -14.91
C SER A 768 -9.10 -9.80 -13.94
N ILE A 769 -9.79 -9.90 -12.80
CA ILE A 769 -9.66 -8.98 -11.68
C ILE A 769 -9.21 -9.72 -10.43
N ARG A 770 -8.21 -9.17 -9.76
CA ARG A 770 -7.62 -9.70 -8.54
C ARG A 770 -7.88 -8.76 -7.37
N PHE A 771 -8.49 -9.28 -6.31
CA PHE A 771 -8.72 -8.57 -5.04
C PHE A 771 -7.67 -8.96 -3.99
N LYS A 772 -7.89 -8.69 -2.70
CA LYS A 772 -7.05 -9.24 -1.63
C LYS A 772 -7.13 -10.77 -1.58
N THR A 773 -8.34 -11.33 -1.66
CA THR A 773 -8.59 -12.75 -1.39
C THR A 773 -9.22 -13.54 -2.54
N PHE A 774 -9.72 -12.86 -3.58
CA PHE A 774 -10.35 -13.50 -4.72
C PHE A 774 -9.65 -13.14 -6.03
N ARG A 775 -9.75 -14.03 -7.01
CA ARG A 775 -9.55 -13.72 -8.42
C ARG A 775 -10.80 -14.11 -9.20
N TYR A 776 -11.24 -13.25 -10.10
CA TYR A 776 -12.37 -13.50 -10.98
C TYR A 776 -11.98 -13.23 -12.43
N THR A 777 -12.24 -14.18 -13.31
CA THR A 777 -11.92 -14.11 -14.74
C THR A 777 -13.17 -14.39 -15.58
N GLU A 778 -13.45 -13.53 -16.55
CA GLU A 778 -14.44 -13.78 -17.60
C GLU A 778 -13.75 -13.90 -18.96
N TRP A 779 -14.16 -14.89 -19.74
CA TRP A 779 -13.70 -15.12 -21.10
C TRP A 779 -14.80 -14.75 -22.08
N PHE A 780 -14.51 -13.92 -23.08
CA PHE A 780 -15.45 -13.50 -24.10
C PHE A 780 -15.02 -13.98 -25.47
N HIS A 781 -15.96 -14.43 -26.29
CA HIS A 781 -15.71 -14.79 -27.68
C HIS A 781 -15.26 -13.57 -28.50
N ASN A 782 -14.18 -13.70 -29.27
CA ASN A 782 -13.62 -12.58 -30.06
C ASN A 782 -14.56 -12.11 -31.19
N ASP A 783 -15.32 -13.03 -31.77
CA ASP A 783 -16.22 -12.78 -32.91
C ASP A 783 -17.57 -12.20 -32.51
N THR A 784 -18.13 -12.67 -31.39
CA THR A 784 -19.49 -12.31 -30.95
C THR A 784 -19.52 -11.40 -29.72
N GLY A 785 -18.42 -11.24 -29.00
CA GLY A 785 -18.35 -10.54 -27.72
C GLY A 785 -19.16 -11.21 -26.59
N LYS A 786 -19.70 -12.41 -26.81
CA LYS A 786 -20.51 -13.13 -25.81
C LYS A 786 -19.63 -13.79 -24.75
N LEU A 787 -20.11 -13.84 -23.51
CA LEU A 787 -19.46 -14.56 -22.42
C LEU A 787 -19.36 -16.07 -22.77
N ARG A 788 -18.14 -16.58 -22.77
CA ARG A 788 -17.76 -17.97 -23.03
C ARG A 788 -17.65 -18.78 -21.74
N ALA A 789 -16.99 -18.21 -20.73
CA ALA A 789 -16.75 -18.86 -19.44
C ALA A 789 -16.49 -17.82 -18.35
N ARG A 790 -16.71 -18.21 -17.09
CA ARG A 790 -16.37 -17.41 -15.91
C ARG A 790 -15.75 -18.31 -14.84
N VAL A 791 -14.73 -17.81 -14.15
CA VAL A 791 -14.06 -18.54 -13.08
C VAL A 791 -13.83 -17.60 -11.90
N LEU A 792 -14.32 -17.99 -10.71
CA LEU A 792 -14.08 -17.30 -9.45
C LEU A 792 -13.30 -18.23 -8.52
N THR A 793 -12.20 -17.76 -7.95
CA THR A 793 -11.38 -18.54 -7.01
C THR A 793 -11.17 -17.77 -5.71
N ASP A 794 -11.41 -18.42 -4.56
CA ASP A 794 -11.01 -17.92 -3.23
C ASP A 794 -9.57 -18.34 -2.93
N LEU A 795 -8.63 -17.43 -3.18
CA LEU A 795 -7.19 -17.67 -3.06
C LEU A 795 -6.72 -17.90 -1.61
N ARG A 796 -7.57 -17.68 -0.60
CA ARG A 796 -7.26 -18.07 0.78
C ARG A 796 -7.41 -19.57 1.00
N LYS A 797 -8.41 -20.17 0.37
CA LYS A 797 -8.72 -21.60 0.49
C LYS A 797 -8.02 -22.41 -0.58
N ASP A 798 -7.82 -21.79 -1.75
CA ASP A 798 -7.25 -22.39 -2.92
C ASP A 798 -6.21 -21.45 -3.55
N PRO A 799 -5.04 -21.29 -2.93
CA PRO A 799 -3.95 -20.47 -3.48
C PRO A 799 -3.39 -21.02 -4.80
N GLY A 800 -3.68 -22.30 -5.13
CA GLY A 800 -3.22 -22.97 -6.35
C GLY A 800 -4.18 -22.85 -7.52
N GLU A 801 -5.31 -22.14 -7.37
CA GLU A 801 -6.31 -21.88 -8.40
C GLU A 801 -6.91 -23.13 -9.06
N VAL A 802 -7.08 -24.24 -8.34
CA VAL A 802 -7.64 -25.49 -8.92
C VAL A 802 -9.16 -25.58 -8.86
N THR A 803 -9.84 -24.64 -8.21
CA THR A 803 -11.29 -24.61 -8.01
C THR A 803 -11.97 -23.47 -8.77
N ASN A 804 -13.25 -23.67 -9.09
CA ASN A 804 -14.14 -22.63 -9.57
C ASN A 804 -15.38 -22.55 -8.66
N CYS A 805 -15.49 -21.44 -7.94
CA CYS A 805 -16.56 -21.15 -6.99
C CYS A 805 -17.71 -20.35 -7.61
N ALA A 806 -17.68 -20.03 -8.91
CA ALA A 806 -18.65 -19.13 -9.55
C ALA A 806 -20.10 -19.63 -9.48
N ASP A 807 -20.32 -20.94 -9.42
CA ASP A 807 -21.66 -21.52 -9.31
C ASP A 807 -22.03 -21.96 -7.89
N ASN A 808 -21.18 -21.67 -6.90
CA ASN A 808 -21.45 -21.97 -5.50
C ASN A 808 -22.25 -20.83 -4.87
N PRO A 809 -23.49 -21.07 -4.38
CA PRO A 809 -24.34 -20.02 -3.79
C PRO A 809 -23.71 -19.25 -2.63
N ALA A 810 -22.79 -19.87 -1.88
CA ALA A 810 -22.07 -19.22 -0.79
C ALA A 810 -21.16 -18.07 -1.24
N TYR A 811 -20.86 -17.96 -2.54
CA TYR A 811 -20.04 -16.91 -3.13
C TYR A 811 -20.84 -15.95 -4.03
N ALA A 812 -22.18 -16.01 -4.02
CA ALA A 812 -23.02 -15.20 -4.92
C ALA A 812 -22.76 -13.69 -4.79
N GLU A 813 -22.61 -13.18 -3.56
CA GLU A 813 -22.31 -11.77 -3.30
C GLU A 813 -20.90 -11.39 -3.79
N SER A 814 -19.89 -12.19 -3.42
CA SER A 814 -18.50 -12.01 -3.89
C SER A 814 -18.41 -12.03 -5.41
N LEU A 815 -19.15 -12.92 -6.08
CA LEU A 815 -19.22 -13.00 -7.53
C LEU A 815 -19.84 -11.74 -8.12
N ALA A 816 -20.95 -11.25 -7.56
CA ALA A 816 -21.61 -10.05 -8.04
C ALA A 816 -20.70 -8.82 -7.93
N ALA A 817 -20.02 -8.65 -6.78
CA ALA A 817 -19.05 -7.57 -6.56
C ALA A 817 -17.84 -7.69 -7.51
N ALA A 818 -17.27 -8.90 -7.65
CA ALA A 818 -16.14 -9.14 -8.53
C ALA A 818 -16.47 -8.88 -10.00
N LYS A 819 -17.67 -9.27 -10.44
CA LYS A 819 -18.17 -9.02 -11.79
C LYS A 819 -18.37 -7.53 -12.06
N ALA A 820 -19.00 -6.81 -11.13
CA ALA A 820 -19.22 -5.38 -11.26
C ALA A 820 -17.88 -4.61 -11.39
N GLU A 821 -16.92 -4.94 -10.53
CA GLU A 821 -15.58 -4.34 -10.59
C GLU A 821 -14.85 -4.72 -11.88
N LEU A 822 -14.90 -5.98 -12.31
CA LEU A 822 -14.27 -6.41 -13.57
C LEU A 822 -14.81 -5.60 -14.76
N HIS A 823 -16.13 -5.44 -14.88
CA HIS A 823 -16.75 -4.69 -15.98
C HIS A 823 -16.41 -3.20 -15.93
N LYS A 824 -16.35 -2.61 -14.73
CA LYS A 824 -15.85 -1.24 -14.54
C LYS A 824 -14.41 -1.11 -15.02
N ARG A 825 -13.52 -2.02 -14.62
CA ARG A 825 -12.09 -1.99 -14.96
C ARG A 825 -11.85 -2.26 -16.45
N ILE A 826 -12.66 -3.09 -17.11
CA ILE A 826 -12.65 -3.24 -18.59
C ILE A 826 -12.98 -1.91 -19.27
N LYS A 827 -14.00 -1.18 -18.80
CA LYS A 827 -14.34 0.16 -19.34
C LYS A 827 -13.21 1.15 -19.13
N GLU A 828 -12.63 1.22 -17.93
CA GLU A 828 -11.51 2.11 -17.61
C GLU A 828 -10.28 1.79 -18.46
N ALA A 829 -9.96 0.51 -18.63
CA ALA A 829 -8.84 0.07 -19.44
C ALA A 829 -8.98 0.45 -20.91
N ASN A 830 -10.21 0.42 -21.44
CA ASN A 830 -10.51 0.75 -22.84
C ASN A 830 -10.93 2.21 -23.06
N ALA A 831 -10.86 3.07 -22.04
CA ALA A 831 -11.20 4.49 -22.20
C ALA A 831 -10.22 5.18 -23.16
N ASP A 832 -10.75 5.98 -24.09
CA ASP A 832 -9.94 6.73 -25.06
C ASP A 832 -9.14 7.84 -24.36
N THR A 833 -7.95 7.50 -23.85
CA THR A 833 -7.00 8.45 -23.27
C THR A 833 -5.93 8.90 -24.28
N VAL A 834 -5.75 8.17 -25.38
CA VAL A 834 -4.62 8.32 -26.32
C VAL A 834 -4.99 9.09 -27.60
N PHE A 835 -6.28 9.18 -27.95
CA PHE A 835 -6.71 9.60 -29.30
C PHE A 835 -7.65 10.81 -29.38
N LYS A 836 -7.77 11.63 -28.33
CA LYS A 836 -8.35 12.97 -28.50
C LYS A 836 -7.32 13.89 -29.15
N THR A 837 -7.09 13.71 -30.45
CA THR A 837 -6.64 14.81 -31.29
C THR A 837 -7.71 15.88 -31.22
N THR A 838 -7.40 17.02 -30.61
CA THR A 838 -8.09 18.27 -30.86
C THR A 838 -8.16 18.49 -32.37
N SER A 839 -9.37 18.37 -32.92
CA SER A 839 -9.73 18.89 -34.23
C SER A 839 -9.66 20.40 -34.24
#